data_AF-A0A7J3Z878-F1
#
_entry.id   AF-A0A7J3Z878-F1
#
_cell.length_a   1.000
_cell.length_b   1.000
_cell.length_c   1.000
_cell.angle_alpha   90.00
_cell.angle_beta   90.00
_cell.angle_gamma   90.00
#
_symmetry.space_group_name_H-M   'P 1'
#
loop_
_entity.id
_entity.type
_entity.pdbx_description
1 polymer ?
#
loop_
_entity_poly.entity_id
_entity_poly.type
_entity_poly.pdbx_seq_one_letter_code
_entity_poly.pdbx_strand_id
1 'polypeptide(L)'
;MFLNASGSLQGLFQELNLIVLNSILGENYMSISRKYQRQGLVALYAFTPFKIIYTSSSTQSAGDSTVITFWYPSNATGYYCEKADTQFLSKSIQEVVNQCKKLNELWRVPLREKVYDQIHIYRVFPAIEFSPQCRKYVLIIDCDLLDYFIGKKPEDKARESIKSANKNHTFVLAEYSYESINRPSFCRYGLVLITHRQTCPLISVCPLMGLHTSSSCPYFITWSSAKENYAGLYKVVADIKIRLREFESQQFKVVKTLVIVPYRGKPLFEVVFVDPVNILAYYDAINFLPKKYIDVMLRAKLSKTLGIRLYMTSALKISFNDKVLEELINDLRKDLLVWSWLEFKAGLLALAQGIPGEAKKNPYIPWSKLEQILCGQLSTENRKKILHSIFSGNITEMQRAIRFIVIHTIAHMILMNLWSTLGLSSDELSYVIVPRNDSFNVWIFEATSGGYGYLRHLAEHREALYSIISDALQSSVDSRHCVVSVDKNTLSMLYSLVSSTINGLKLALPQQAVQLDSVHIRLQTLIDNISMLYNSYNITPHDYTVYRCLANIIPGELKEHFNKVIDKFLEVFNLFDGTIGKHYIEEGCISGPFLQPFSVSCSISKTLAVGISQQSIELPLKGSVLKWIKTAKSSIDIMTWVLSVYDFDELVKALKKACENNAKIRILLGKGIFSDENALNIAVKSLERLFQDLGKCLEARLYEKEQLHAKMILIDGITLIQGSFNLTKAALTSNKESALIIMKPEEVKKISEEFNKLWNEAKPITKPNDLTQH
;
A
#
# COMPACT_ATOMS: atom_id res chain seq x y z
N MET A 1 -15.30 -1.71 29.96
CA MET A 1 -15.68 -3.08 30.37
C MET A 1 -15.66 -3.97 29.15
N PHE A 2 -14.50 -4.54 28.82
CA PHE A 2 -14.32 -5.42 27.66
C PHE A 2 -13.69 -6.72 28.14
N LEU A 3 -14.51 -7.66 28.58
CA LEU A 3 -14.16 -9.07 28.78
C LEU A 3 -15.45 -9.88 28.66
N ASN A 4 -15.35 -11.04 28.01
CA ASN A 4 -16.34 -12.11 27.87
C ASN A 4 -17.27 -12.07 26.65
N ALA A 5 -16.72 -12.52 25.52
CA ALA A 5 -17.45 -13.35 24.56
C ALA A 5 -16.48 -14.32 23.85
N SER A 6 -15.70 -15.08 24.62
CA SER A 6 -14.97 -16.26 24.12
C SER A 6 -15.77 -17.51 24.44
N GLY A 7 -16.68 -17.89 23.54
CA GLY A 7 -17.53 -19.07 23.68
C GLY A 7 -17.95 -19.63 22.33
N SER A 8 -17.25 -20.67 21.90
CA SER A 8 -17.65 -21.66 20.87
C SER A 8 -18.15 -21.16 19.52
N LEU A 9 -17.23 -20.97 18.57
CA LEU A 9 -17.45 -21.17 17.13
C LEU A 9 -16.22 -21.88 16.55
N GLN A 10 -16.05 -23.17 16.82
CA GLN A 10 -15.13 -24.02 16.07
C GLN A 10 -15.74 -24.28 14.68
N GLY A 11 -15.27 -23.51 13.70
CA GLY A 11 -15.55 -23.72 12.28
C GLY A 11 -14.29 -23.44 11.46
N LEU A 12 -13.66 -24.50 10.94
CA LEU A 12 -12.68 -24.50 9.84
C LEU A 12 -11.68 -23.32 9.77
N PHE A 13 -10.89 -23.11 10.82
CA PHE A 13 -9.75 -22.17 10.73
C PHE A 13 -8.58 -22.76 9.94
N GLN A 14 -8.02 -21.97 9.02
CA GLN A 14 -6.78 -22.32 8.31
C GLN A 14 -5.56 -21.79 9.10
N GLU A 15 -4.97 -22.60 9.97
CA GLU A 15 -3.71 -22.24 10.64
C GLU A 15 -2.49 -22.49 9.74
N LEU A 16 -1.50 -21.59 9.81
CA LEU A 16 -0.17 -21.83 9.27
C LEU A 16 0.80 -22.18 10.40
N ASN A 17 1.41 -23.36 10.29
CA ASN A 17 2.37 -23.85 11.26
C ASN A 17 3.77 -23.89 10.66
N LEU A 18 4.76 -23.35 11.33
CA LEU A 18 6.16 -23.62 11.04
C LEU A 18 6.57 -24.91 11.75
N ILE A 19 7.29 -25.80 11.06
CA ILE A 19 7.94 -26.95 11.68
C ILE A 19 9.44 -26.80 11.53
N VAL A 20 10.14 -26.73 12.67
CA VAL A 20 11.62 -26.74 12.70
C VAL A 20 12.10 -28.17 12.62
N LEU A 21 12.90 -28.46 11.59
CA LEU A 21 13.38 -29.80 11.29
C LEU A 21 14.75 -30.03 11.95
N ASN A 22 14.83 -30.98 12.87
CA ASN A 22 16.06 -31.30 13.62
C ASN A 22 16.81 -32.54 13.09
N SER A 23 16.14 -33.39 12.32
CA SER A 23 16.71 -34.54 11.59
C SER A 23 15.69 -35.04 10.57
N ILE A 24 16.07 -35.21 9.30
CA ILE A 24 15.14 -35.65 8.25
C ILE A 24 15.65 -36.95 7.62
N LEU A 25 15.24 -38.07 8.24
CA LEU A 25 14.69 -39.30 7.65
C LEU A 25 15.03 -40.50 8.56
N GLY A 26 13.97 -41.16 9.06
CA GLY A 26 13.98 -42.42 9.77
C GLY A 26 12.60 -42.64 10.39
N GLU A 27 11.91 -43.69 9.97
CA GLU A 27 10.50 -44.02 10.17
C GLU A 27 9.86 -43.68 11.54
N ASN A 28 8.56 -43.38 11.47
CA ASN A 28 7.62 -42.96 12.51
C ASN A 28 7.75 -41.50 13.00
N TYR A 29 6.72 -40.73 12.65
CA TYR A 29 6.40 -39.39 13.17
C TYR A 29 6.49 -39.35 14.70
N MET A 30 7.66 -39.03 15.27
CA MET A 30 7.85 -38.40 16.59
C MET A 30 9.35 -38.25 16.89
N SER A 31 10.00 -37.26 16.26
CA SER A 31 11.13 -36.56 16.90
C SER A 31 10.63 -35.16 17.22
N ILE A 32 10.64 -34.75 18.49
CA ILE A 32 9.96 -33.55 18.99
C ILE A 32 10.36 -32.31 18.18
N SER A 33 9.48 -31.88 17.27
CA SER A 33 9.61 -30.67 16.46
C SER A 33 9.02 -29.48 17.22
N ARG A 34 9.74 -28.36 17.30
CA ARG A 34 9.13 -27.09 17.74
C ARG A 34 8.18 -26.59 16.65
N LYS A 35 6.90 -26.45 17.00
CA LYS A 35 5.87 -25.86 16.13
C LYS A 35 5.69 -24.39 16.50
N TYR A 36 5.78 -23.51 15.52
CA TYR A 36 5.40 -22.10 15.68
C TYR A 36 4.12 -21.85 14.91
N GLN A 37 3.10 -21.29 15.56
CA GLN A 37 1.81 -21.07 14.94
C GLN A 37 1.58 -19.57 14.74
N ARG A 38 1.12 -19.21 13.55
CA ARG A 38 0.61 -17.88 13.23
C ARG A 38 -0.66 -18.04 12.41
N GLN A 39 -1.63 -17.17 12.60
CA GLN A 39 -2.91 -17.20 11.89
C GLN A 39 -3.13 -15.88 11.16
N GLY A 40 -3.77 -15.93 9.99
CA GLY A 40 -4.01 -14.73 9.19
C GLY A 40 -2.80 -14.28 8.37
N LEU A 41 -2.83 -13.03 7.91
CA LEU A 41 -1.81 -12.46 7.01
C LEU A 41 -0.44 -12.35 7.66
N VAL A 42 -0.39 -12.11 8.98
CA VAL A 42 0.85 -12.11 9.79
C VAL A 42 1.70 -13.36 9.56
N ALA A 43 1.07 -14.51 9.25
CA ALA A 43 1.80 -15.74 9.02
C ALA A 43 2.69 -15.64 7.76
N LEU A 44 2.26 -14.92 6.72
CA LEU A 44 3.09 -14.67 5.55
C LEU A 44 4.23 -13.69 5.89
N TYR A 45 4.00 -12.64 6.67
CA TYR A 45 5.08 -11.72 7.06
C TYR A 45 6.11 -12.40 7.99
N ALA A 46 5.66 -13.25 8.91
CA ALA A 46 6.50 -13.98 9.84
C ALA A 46 7.33 -15.08 9.14
N PHE A 47 6.69 -15.90 8.29
CA PHE A 47 7.33 -17.03 7.62
C PHE A 47 7.87 -16.70 6.22
N THR A 48 8.18 -15.42 5.99
CA THR A 48 8.81 -14.94 4.76
C THR A 48 10.08 -15.74 4.46
N PRO A 49 10.22 -16.37 3.28
CA PRO A 49 11.45 -17.06 2.90
C PRO A 49 12.67 -16.15 3.05
N PHE A 50 13.80 -16.69 3.51
CA PHE A 50 15.05 -15.98 3.79
C PHE A 50 15.04 -15.01 4.97
N LYS A 51 13.88 -14.74 5.59
CA LYS A 51 13.79 -13.94 6.82
C LYS A 51 14.18 -14.79 8.02
N ILE A 52 14.97 -14.22 8.92
CA ILE A 52 15.20 -14.83 10.24
C ILE A 52 13.88 -14.79 11.00
N ILE A 53 13.36 -15.96 11.36
CA ILE A 53 12.07 -16.11 12.05
C ILE A 53 12.28 -16.00 13.57
N TYR A 54 13.36 -16.61 14.06
CA TYR A 54 13.66 -16.71 15.47
C TYR A 54 15.17 -16.82 15.69
N THR A 55 15.66 -16.17 16.73
CA THR A 55 17.01 -16.30 17.27
C THR A 55 16.92 -16.59 18.77
N SER A 56 17.56 -17.66 19.25
CA SER A 56 17.67 -17.90 20.70
C SER A 56 19.03 -17.43 21.22
N SER A 57 19.05 -16.57 22.23
CA SER A 57 20.25 -16.37 23.05
C SER A 57 20.35 -17.50 24.08
N SER A 58 21.35 -18.38 23.96
CA SER A 58 21.61 -19.37 25.01
C SER A 58 22.37 -18.69 26.16
N THR A 59 21.85 -18.75 27.39
CA THR A 59 22.54 -18.21 28.58
C THR A 59 23.72 -19.07 29.05
N GLN A 60 23.98 -20.24 28.44
CA GLN A 60 25.09 -21.11 28.79
C GLN A 60 25.65 -21.82 27.55
N SER A 61 26.86 -21.43 27.13
CA SER A 61 27.81 -22.20 26.29
C SER A 61 27.39 -22.79 24.93
N ALA A 62 26.14 -22.66 24.48
CA ALA A 62 25.65 -23.33 23.26
C ALA A 62 25.65 -22.46 21.98
N GLY A 63 25.86 -21.15 22.08
CA GLY A 63 25.83 -20.24 20.93
C GLY A 63 24.43 -20.05 20.35
N ASP A 64 24.22 -18.94 19.64
CA ASP A 64 22.88 -18.54 19.20
C ASP A 64 22.36 -19.45 18.07
N SER A 65 21.12 -19.93 18.19
CA SER A 65 20.44 -20.66 17.10
C SER A 65 19.63 -19.71 16.24
N THR A 66 19.57 -19.93 14.93
CA THR A 66 18.79 -19.12 13.98
C THR A 66 17.88 -20.01 13.14
N VAL A 67 16.59 -19.66 13.02
CA VAL A 67 15.60 -20.42 12.25
C VAL A 67 15.17 -19.64 11.00
N ILE A 68 15.25 -20.29 9.83
CA ILE A 68 14.91 -19.69 8.53
C ILE A 68 14.07 -20.66 7.68
N THR A 69 13.06 -20.12 6.98
CA THR A 69 12.32 -20.81 5.91
C THR A 69 12.96 -20.53 4.56
N PHE A 70 12.97 -21.53 3.68
CA PHE A 70 13.53 -21.39 2.33
C PHE A 70 12.54 -21.74 1.24
N TRP A 71 12.59 -20.95 0.18
CA TRP A 71 11.89 -21.21 -1.07
C TRP A 71 12.79 -20.71 -2.21
N TYR A 72 12.88 -21.45 -3.31
CA TYR A 72 13.83 -21.07 -4.37
C TYR A 72 13.22 -20.05 -5.34
N PRO A 73 14.01 -19.03 -5.76
CA PRO A 73 13.61 -18.09 -6.80
C PRO A 73 13.32 -18.75 -8.15
N SER A 74 12.67 -18.00 -9.04
CA SER A 74 12.55 -18.36 -10.46
C SER A 74 13.94 -18.56 -11.06
N ASN A 75 14.14 -19.63 -11.84
CA ASN A 75 15.42 -20.01 -12.46
C ASN A 75 16.55 -20.39 -11.49
N ALA A 76 16.26 -20.56 -10.20
CA ALA A 76 17.20 -21.10 -9.23
C ALA A 76 16.80 -22.50 -8.79
N THR A 77 17.77 -23.23 -8.27
CA THR A 77 17.56 -24.49 -7.56
C THR A 77 18.18 -24.43 -6.18
N GLY A 78 17.74 -25.31 -5.29
CA GLY A 78 18.19 -25.36 -3.90
C GLY A 78 18.61 -26.75 -3.48
N TYR A 79 19.58 -26.83 -2.59
CA TYR A 79 20.09 -28.05 -1.98
C TYR A 79 20.17 -27.91 -0.46
N TYR A 80 19.95 -29.01 0.25
CA TYR A 80 19.99 -29.08 1.71
C TYR A 80 20.85 -30.26 2.19
N CYS A 81 21.66 -29.99 3.22
CA CYS A 81 22.60 -30.93 3.83
C CYS A 81 22.55 -30.86 5.36
N GLU A 82 22.75 -32.01 6.04
CA GLU A 82 22.72 -32.13 7.52
C GLU A 82 24.11 -32.24 8.17
N LYS A 83 25.18 -32.43 7.39
CA LYS A 83 26.56 -32.62 7.86
C LYS A 83 27.53 -31.65 7.18
N ALA A 84 27.40 -30.37 7.49
CA ALA A 84 28.22 -29.29 6.96
C ALA A 84 29.29 -28.84 7.97
N ASP A 85 30.24 -29.72 8.25
CA ASP A 85 31.42 -29.36 9.03
C ASP A 85 32.42 -28.51 8.22
N THR A 86 33.53 -28.12 8.84
CA THR A 86 34.54 -27.29 8.18
C THR A 86 35.13 -27.95 6.92
N GLN A 87 35.27 -29.27 6.92
CA GLN A 87 35.71 -30.02 5.73
C GLN A 87 34.67 -29.93 4.61
N PHE A 88 33.38 -30.11 4.94
CA PHE A 88 32.29 -29.96 3.99
C PHE A 88 32.23 -28.55 3.40
N LEU A 89 32.36 -27.51 4.24
CA LEU A 89 32.34 -26.12 3.82
C LEU A 89 33.51 -25.76 2.89
N SER A 90 34.62 -26.49 2.94
CA SER A 90 35.76 -26.30 2.03
C SER A 90 35.57 -26.90 0.63
N LYS A 91 34.56 -27.77 0.44
CA LYS A 91 34.32 -28.46 -0.84
C LYS A 91 33.90 -27.51 -1.96
N SER A 92 34.14 -27.95 -3.19
CA SER A 92 33.62 -27.28 -4.38
C SER A 92 32.09 -27.36 -4.44
N ILE A 93 31.45 -26.45 -5.17
CA ILE A 93 29.99 -26.44 -5.35
C ILE A 93 29.52 -27.77 -5.97
N GLN A 94 30.29 -28.34 -6.89
CA GLN A 94 29.99 -29.62 -7.53
C GLN A 94 29.93 -30.77 -6.51
N GLU A 95 30.91 -30.86 -5.62
CA GLU A 95 30.95 -31.91 -4.57
C GLU A 95 29.84 -31.73 -3.53
N VAL A 96 29.53 -30.48 -3.16
CA VAL A 96 28.43 -30.14 -2.25
C VAL A 96 27.10 -30.64 -2.81
N VAL A 97 26.83 -30.33 -4.09
CA VAL A 97 25.57 -30.70 -4.76
C VAL A 97 25.40 -32.23 -4.83
N ASN A 98 26.47 -32.98 -5.07
CA ASN A 98 26.43 -34.43 -5.13
C ASN A 98 26.12 -35.10 -3.77
N GLN A 99 26.35 -34.40 -2.66
CA GLN A 99 26.15 -34.91 -1.30
C GLN A 99 24.89 -34.38 -0.62
N CYS A 100 24.20 -33.42 -1.24
CA CYS A 100 22.99 -32.80 -0.69
C CYS A 100 21.71 -33.32 -1.34
N LYS A 101 20.63 -33.30 -0.57
CA LYS A 101 19.27 -33.53 -1.07
C LYS A 101 18.75 -32.27 -1.76
N LYS A 102 17.79 -32.41 -2.67
CA LYS A 102 17.14 -31.24 -3.25
C LYS A 102 16.25 -30.55 -2.21
N LEU A 103 16.26 -29.23 -2.18
CA LEU A 103 15.50 -28.42 -1.22
C LEU A 103 13.98 -28.66 -1.31
N ASN A 104 13.47 -29.02 -2.50
CA ASN A 104 12.06 -29.36 -2.68
C ASN A 104 11.62 -30.59 -1.88
N GLU A 105 12.54 -31.44 -1.43
CA GLU A 105 12.24 -32.59 -0.58
C GLU A 105 11.81 -32.16 0.83
N LEU A 106 12.27 -31.00 1.32
CA LEU A 106 11.78 -30.41 2.57
C LEU A 106 10.28 -30.11 2.51
N TRP A 107 9.79 -29.79 1.31
CA TRP A 107 8.41 -29.41 1.04
C TRP A 107 7.51 -30.60 0.68
N ARG A 108 7.90 -31.84 1.00
CA ARG A 108 7.03 -33.03 0.94
C ARG A 108 5.96 -33.06 2.05
N VAL A 109 5.54 -31.89 2.52
CA VAL A 109 4.39 -31.74 3.43
C VAL A 109 3.08 -31.77 2.62
N PRO A 110 1.97 -32.27 3.19
CA PRO A 110 0.69 -32.31 2.47
C PRO A 110 0.25 -30.93 2.00
N LEU A 111 0.07 -30.79 0.69
CA LEU A 111 -0.53 -29.62 0.08
C LEU A 111 -2.01 -29.56 0.48
N ARG A 112 -2.44 -28.43 1.05
CA ARG A 112 -3.85 -28.26 1.43
C ARG A 112 -4.72 -27.99 0.22
N GLU A 113 -4.25 -27.06 -0.61
CA GLU A 113 -5.00 -26.52 -1.73
C GLU A 113 -4.01 -26.01 -2.79
N LYS A 114 -4.32 -26.31 -4.06
CA LYS A 114 -3.65 -25.71 -5.21
C LYS A 114 -4.58 -24.66 -5.82
N VAL A 115 -4.15 -23.40 -5.83
CA VAL A 115 -4.93 -22.29 -6.37
C VAL A 115 -4.26 -21.77 -7.63
N TYR A 116 -4.89 -21.97 -8.80
CA TYR A 116 -4.22 -21.83 -10.09
C TYR A 116 -2.98 -22.75 -10.21
N ASP A 117 -2.24 -22.68 -11.31
CA ASP A 117 -1.08 -23.57 -11.50
C ASP A 117 0.17 -23.24 -10.68
N GLN A 118 0.20 -22.06 -10.05
CA GLN A 118 1.41 -21.50 -9.46
C GLN A 118 1.31 -21.22 -7.95
N ILE A 119 0.12 -21.21 -7.34
CA ILE A 119 -0.05 -20.85 -5.92
C ILE A 119 -0.36 -22.09 -5.10
N HIS A 120 0.48 -22.37 -4.12
CA HIS A 120 0.38 -23.52 -3.24
C HIS A 120 0.06 -23.07 -1.81
N ILE A 121 -0.99 -23.63 -1.23
CA ILE A 121 -1.35 -23.39 0.17
C ILE A 121 -1.00 -24.65 0.97
N TYR A 122 0.01 -24.55 1.82
CA TYR A 122 0.40 -25.62 2.74
C TYR A 122 -0.15 -25.32 4.14
N ARG A 123 -0.44 -26.36 4.92
CA ARG A 123 -0.76 -26.20 6.36
C ARG A 123 0.50 -25.96 7.19
N VAL A 124 1.64 -26.40 6.68
CA VAL A 124 2.91 -26.42 7.38
C VAL A 124 4.02 -25.88 6.49
N PHE A 125 4.88 -25.04 7.05
CA PHE A 125 6.04 -24.46 6.41
C PHE A 125 7.30 -25.11 7.03
N PRO A 126 8.07 -25.89 6.26
CA PRO A 126 9.36 -26.42 6.67
C PRO A 126 10.35 -25.28 6.95
N ALA A 127 11.04 -25.34 8.09
CA ALA A 127 12.12 -24.42 8.43
C ALA A 127 13.36 -25.17 8.92
N ILE A 128 14.51 -24.51 8.78
CA ILE A 128 15.81 -25.04 9.12
C ILE A 128 16.39 -24.21 10.27
N GLU A 129 16.82 -24.90 11.32
CA GLU A 129 17.61 -24.33 12.42
C GLU A 129 19.10 -24.46 12.13
N PHE A 130 19.82 -23.34 12.19
CA PHE A 130 21.27 -23.25 12.12
C PHE A 130 21.82 -22.94 13.51
N SER A 131 22.72 -23.79 14.01
CA SER A 131 23.42 -23.57 15.28
C SER A 131 24.82 -24.19 15.21
N PRO A 132 25.73 -23.89 16.16
CA PRO A 132 27.05 -24.54 16.19
C PRO A 132 26.96 -26.08 16.25
N GLN A 133 25.91 -26.61 16.89
CA GLN A 133 25.67 -28.05 17.02
C GLN A 133 24.91 -28.61 15.80
N CYS A 134 24.00 -27.82 15.22
CA CYS A 134 23.26 -28.15 14.01
C CYS A 134 24.05 -27.69 12.76
N ARG A 135 24.97 -28.55 12.30
CA ARG A 135 25.80 -28.36 11.09
C ARG A 135 25.00 -28.48 9.79
N LYS A 136 23.90 -27.74 9.66
CA LYS A 136 23.07 -27.73 8.46
C LYS A 136 23.57 -26.72 7.45
N TYR A 137 23.34 -27.01 6.18
CA TYR A 137 23.74 -26.15 5.07
C TYR A 137 22.66 -26.11 3.99
N VAL A 138 22.42 -24.91 3.47
CA VAL A 138 21.53 -24.68 2.33
C VAL A 138 22.28 -23.92 1.25
N LEU A 139 22.31 -24.48 0.04
CA LEU A 139 22.78 -23.79 -1.15
C LEU A 139 21.58 -23.41 -2.00
N ILE A 140 21.50 -22.16 -2.41
CA ILE A 140 20.63 -21.72 -3.50
C ILE A 140 21.49 -21.13 -4.59
N ILE A 141 21.29 -21.63 -5.80
CA ILE A 141 22.12 -21.29 -6.95
C ILE A 141 21.28 -21.21 -8.21
N ASP A 142 21.60 -20.23 -9.06
CA ASP A 142 21.06 -20.11 -10.40
C ASP A 142 21.34 -21.39 -11.22
N CYS A 143 20.35 -21.84 -12.01
CA CYS A 143 20.46 -23.10 -12.74
C CYS A 143 21.58 -23.09 -13.79
N ASP A 144 21.78 -21.97 -14.51
CA ASP A 144 22.83 -21.89 -15.53
C ASP A 144 24.21 -21.83 -14.89
N LEU A 145 24.34 -21.12 -13.77
CA LEU A 145 25.58 -21.07 -12.99
C LEU A 145 25.95 -22.44 -12.40
N LEU A 146 24.96 -23.18 -11.89
CA LEU A 146 25.17 -24.54 -11.41
C LEU A 146 25.65 -25.46 -12.52
N ASP A 147 24.95 -25.44 -13.68
CA ASP A 147 25.30 -26.26 -14.83
C ASP A 147 26.73 -26.00 -15.32
N TYR A 148 27.20 -24.76 -15.23
CA TYR A 148 28.60 -24.42 -15.50
C TYR A 148 29.56 -25.05 -14.47
N PHE A 149 29.30 -24.90 -13.16
CA PHE A 149 30.17 -25.48 -12.13
C PHE A 149 30.27 -27.01 -12.18
N ILE A 150 29.27 -27.69 -12.72
CA ILE A 150 29.27 -29.15 -12.91
C ILE A 150 29.67 -29.58 -14.33
N GLY A 151 30.13 -28.65 -15.17
CA GLY A 151 30.65 -28.92 -16.51
C GLY A 151 29.60 -29.25 -17.59
N LYS A 152 28.31 -28.96 -17.36
CA LYS A 152 27.20 -29.22 -18.30
C LYS A 152 26.92 -28.07 -19.26
N LYS A 153 27.31 -26.84 -18.92
CA LYS A 153 27.13 -25.65 -19.77
C LYS A 153 28.42 -24.86 -19.93
N PRO A 154 28.60 -24.18 -21.08
CA PRO A 154 29.76 -23.33 -21.31
C PRO A 154 29.73 -22.08 -20.41
N GLU A 155 30.90 -21.50 -20.19
CA GLU A 155 31.10 -20.29 -19.37
C GLU A 155 30.20 -19.13 -19.80
N ASP A 156 30.05 -18.91 -21.12
CA ASP A 156 29.26 -17.80 -21.66
C ASP A 156 27.82 -17.75 -21.14
N LYS A 157 27.19 -18.92 -20.93
CA LYS A 157 25.82 -18.98 -20.39
C LYS A 157 25.77 -18.56 -18.92
N ALA A 158 26.76 -18.96 -18.12
CA ALA A 158 26.88 -18.48 -16.74
C ALA A 158 27.17 -16.97 -16.70
N ARG A 159 28.01 -16.45 -17.60
CA ARG A 159 28.26 -14.99 -17.71
C ARG A 159 26.99 -14.23 -18.06
N GLU A 160 26.21 -14.72 -19.03
CA GLU A 160 24.91 -14.14 -19.40
C GLU A 160 23.94 -14.12 -18.22
N SER A 161 23.85 -15.22 -17.47
CA SER A 161 23.02 -15.32 -16.26
C SER A 161 23.43 -14.28 -15.20
N ILE A 162 24.74 -14.16 -14.91
CA ILE A 162 25.24 -13.16 -13.94
C ILE A 162 24.97 -11.72 -14.43
N LYS A 163 25.15 -11.44 -15.73
CA LYS A 163 24.81 -10.11 -16.31
C LYS A 163 23.32 -9.82 -16.15
N SER A 164 22.47 -10.80 -16.44
CA SER A 164 21.02 -10.70 -16.27
C SER A 164 20.66 -10.46 -14.80
N ALA A 165 21.27 -11.19 -13.87
CA ALA A 165 21.01 -11.05 -12.45
C ALA A 165 21.41 -9.67 -11.91
N ASN A 166 22.57 -9.15 -12.32
CA ASN A 166 23.01 -7.81 -11.98
C ASN A 166 22.03 -6.74 -12.51
N LYS A 167 21.60 -6.88 -13.78
CA LYS A 167 20.65 -5.95 -14.41
C LYS A 167 19.26 -5.99 -13.75
N ASN A 168 18.81 -7.16 -13.35
CA ASN A 168 17.50 -7.38 -12.73
C ASN A 168 17.55 -7.31 -11.20
N HIS A 169 18.70 -6.94 -10.62
CA HIS A 169 18.92 -6.82 -9.19
C HIS A 169 18.46 -8.07 -8.41
N THR A 170 18.99 -9.23 -8.78
CA THR A 170 18.78 -10.49 -8.07
C THR A 170 20.11 -11.17 -7.78
N PHE A 171 20.10 -12.20 -6.92
CA PHE A 171 21.30 -12.97 -6.58
C PHE A 171 21.37 -14.25 -7.42
N VAL A 172 22.59 -14.73 -7.68
CA VAL A 172 22.84 -16.00 -8.38
C VAL A 172 23.33 -17.10 -7.44
N LEU A 173 23.82 -16.74 -6.26
CA LEU A 173 24.36 -17.68 -5.29
C LEU A 173 24.12 -17.21 -3.85
N ALA A 174 23.64 -18.12 -3.01
CA ALA A 174 23.53 -17.92 -1.57
C ALA A 174 23.84 -19.24 -0.85
N GLU A 175 24.80 -19.20 0.08
CA GLU A 175 25.17 -20.33 0.94
C GLU A 175 24.83 -19.98 2.38
N TYR A 176 23.85 -20.68 2.96
CA TYR A 176 23.42 -20.52 4.35
C TYR A 176 24.02 -21.65 5.20
N SER A 177 24.81 -21.27 6.19
CA SER A 177 25.30 -22.11 7.28
C SER A 177 25.32 -21.29 8.56
N TYR A 178 25.62 -21.92 9.70
CA TYR A 178 25.85 -21.18 10.94
C TYR A 178 26.94 -20.10 10.76
N GLU A 179 28.01 -20.44 10.04
CA GLU A 179 29.13 -19.55 9.73
C GLU A 179 28.71 -18.40 8.83
N SER A 180 28.01 -18.64 7.72
CA SER A 180 27.65 -17.55 6.80
C SER A 180 26.55 -16.64 7.34
N ILE A 181 25.69 -17.11 8.26
CA ILE A 181 24.68 -16.28 8.91
C ILE A 181 25.35 -15.31 9.91
N ASN A 182 26.33 -15.79 10.68
CA ASN A 182 26.96 -15.00 11.74
C ASN A 182 28.21 -14.24 11.26
N ARG A 183 28.92 -14.80 10.28
CA ARG A 183 30.18 -14.29 9.71
C ARG A 183 30.17 -14.35 8.17
N PRO A 184 29.23 -13.67 7.50
CA PRO A 184 29.11 -13.67 6.04
C PRO A 184 30.29 -12.99 5.35
N SER A 185 30.77 -13.62 4.29
CA SER A 185 31.33 -12.93 3.14
C SER A 185 30.24 -12.74 2.08
N PHE A 186 30.32 -11.68 1.28
CA PHE A 186 29.24 -11.29 0.37
C PHE A 186 29.74 -10.38 -0.76
N CYS A 187 28.92 -10.24 -1.80
CA CYS A 187 29.16 -9.29 -2.89
C CYS A 187 28.44 -7.96 -2.60
N ARG A 188 29.13 -6.82 -2.80
CA ARG A 188 28.53 -5.48 -2.70
C ARG A 188 27.31 -5.28 -3.60
N TYR A 189 27.31 -5.91 -4.78
CA TYR A 189 26.19 -5.93 -5.73
C TYR A 189 25.18 -7.06 -5.46
N GLY A 190 25.35 -7.85 -4.40
CA GLY A 190 24.38 -8.88 -4.01
C GLY A 190 24.30 -10.11 -4.93
N LEU A 191 25.19 -10.24 -5.92
CA LEU A 191 25.25 -11.42 -6.81
C LEU A 191 25.55 -12.70 -6.02
N VAL A 192 26.50 -12.60 -5.09
CA VAL A 192 26.67 -13.55 -3.98
C VAL A 192 25.99 -12.92 -2.77
N LEU A 193 24.82 -13.43 -2.41
CA LEU A 193 24.00 -12.87 -1.34
C LEU A 193 24.71 -13.00 0.01
N ILE A 194 25.11 -14.23 0.35
CA ILE A 194 25.98 -14.56 1.48
C ILE A 194 26.74 -15.86 1.18
N THR A 195 27.92 -16.01 1.78
CA THR A 195 28.72 -17.23 1.79
C THR A 195 29.68 -17.25 2.98
N HIS A 196 30.12 -18.43 3.41
CA HIS A 196 31.19 -18.61 4.41
C HIS A 196 32.60 -18.53 3.79
N ARG A 197 32.69 -18.53 2.45
CA ARG A 197 33.96 -18.61 1.71
C ARG A 197 34.78 -17.31 1.83
N GLN A 198 36.10 -17.44 1.82
CA GLN A 198 37.03 -16.30 1.90
C GLN A 198 37.34 -15.67 0.53
N THR A 199 37.16 -16.44 -0.55
CA THR A 199 37.31 -15.96 -1.94
C THR A 199 35.95 -15.90 -2.61
N CYS A 200 35.79 -14.95 -3.55
CA CYS A 200 34.55 -14.78 -4.30
C CYS A 200 34.27 -16.04 -5.14
N PRO A 201 33.13 -16.75 -4.93
CA PRO A 201 32.81 -17.96 -5.69
C PRO A 201 32.63 -17.72 -7.20
N LEU A 202 32.38 -16.47 -7.59
CA LEU A 202 32.14 -16.09 -8.98
C LEU A 202 33.40 -15.53 -9.65
N ILE A 203 34.56 -15.49 -8.99
CA ILE A 203 35.73 -14.74 -9.46
C ILE A 203 36.18 -15.15 -10.87
N SER A 204 36.07 -16.44 -11.23
CA SER A 204 36.50 -16.96 -12.52
C SER A 204 35.55 -16.68 -13.68
N VAL A 205 34.28 -16.34 -13.40
CA VAL A 205 33.21 -16.22 -14.40
C VAL A 205 32.48 -14.87 -14.33
N CYS A 206 32.74 -14.06 -13.30
CA CYS A 206 32.00 -12.83 -13.09
C CYS A 206 32.31 -11.79 -14.18
N PRO A 207 31.31 -11.32 -14.94
CA PRO A 207 31.49 -10.33 -16.01
C PRO A 207 31.93 -8.96 -15.48
N LEU A 208 31.78 -8.70 -14.17
CA LEU A 208 32.19 -7.44 -13.54
C LEU A 208 33.69 -7.37 -13.24
N MET A 209 34.44 -8.47 -13.39
CA MET A 209 35.89 -8.47 -13.21
C MET A 209 36.64 -7.78 -14.37
N GLY A 210 36.00 -7.59 -15.53
CA GLY A 210 36.63 -6.93 -16.69
C GLY A 210 37.93 -7.61 -17.14
N LEU A 211 39.00 -6.82 -17.38
CA LEU A 211 40.37 -7.28 -17.64
C LEU A 211 41.22 -7.42 -16.36
N HIS A 212 40.63 -7.24 -15.17
CA HIS A 212 41.38 -7.37 -13.92
C HIS A 212 41.73 -8.84 -13.68
N THR A 213 43.00 -9.18 -13.89
CA THR A 213 43.61 -10.48 -13.59
C THR A 213 44.04 -10.58 -12.12
N SER A 214 43.33 -9.92 -11.21
CA SER A 214 43.63 -9.97 -9.78
C SER A 214 43.14 -11.27 -9.16
N SER A 215 43.92 -11.83 -8.24
CA SER A 215 43.53 -13.00 -7.43
C SER A 215 42.39 -12.70 -6.44
N SER A 216 42.03 -11.42 -6.25
CA SER A 216 40.98 -10.94 -5.35
C SER A 216 39.93 -10.11 -6.09
N CYS A 217 38.65 -10.32 -5.77
CA CYS A 217 37.52 -9.55 -6.32
C CYS A 217 37.33 -8.24 -5.54
N PRO A 218 37.35 -7.05 -6.18
CA PRO A 218 37.23 -5.76 -5.47
C PRO A 218 35.82 -5.51 -4.89
N TYR A 219 34.82 -6.26 -5.37
CA TYR A 219 33.43 -6.15 -4.93
C TYR A 219 33.04 -7.19 -3.87
N PHE A 220 33.95 -8.09 -3.52
CA PHE A 220 33.70 -9.14 -2.54
C PHE A 220 34.26 -8.71 -1.20
N ILE A 221 33.40 -8.65 -0.20
CA ILE A 221 33.76 -8.27 1.17
C ILE A 221 33.73 -9.53 2.02
N THR A 222 34.81 -9.78 2.76
CA THR A 222 34.87 -10.83 3.76
C THR A 222 34.39 -10.31 5.11
N TRP A 223 33.91 -11.22 5.96
CA TRP A 223 33.47 -10.87 7.30
C TRP A 223 34.55 -10.16 8.12
N SER A 224 35.83 -10.51 7.95
CA SER A 224 36.94 -9.88 8.69
C SER A 224 37.00 -8.36 8.47
N SER A 225 36.56 -7.88 7.31
CA SER A 225 36.51 -6.47 6.97
C SER A 225 35.19 -5.81 7.40
N ALA A 226 34.04 -6.45 7.15
CA ALA A 226 32.73 -5.86 7.47
C ALA A 226 32.35 -5.96 8.95
N LYS A 227 32.70 -7.07 9.61
CA LYS A 227 32.27 -7.44 10.97
C LYS A 227 30.76 -7.39 11.20
N GLU A 228 29.97 -7.62 10.15
CA GLU A 228 28.49 -7.65 10.18
C GLU A 228 27.95 -9.07 10.02
N ASN A 229 26.78 -9.35 10.58
CA ASN A 229 26.06 -10.61 10.36
C ASN A 229 24.97 -10.46 9.28
N TYR A 230 24.29 -11.55 8.91
CA TYR A 230 23.24 -11.52 7.88
C TYR A 230 22.14 -10.47 8.15
N ALA A 231 21.69 -10.36 9.41
CA ALA A 231 20.69 -9.37 9.80
C ALA A 231 21.22 -7.92 9.73
N GLY A 232 22.53 -7.72 9.86
CA GLY A 232 23.23 -6.45 9.68
C GLY A 232 23.41 -6.04 8.22
N LEU A 233 23.35 -7.00 7.28
CA LEU A 233 23.47 -6.76 5.84
C LEU A 233 22.12 -6.49 5.17
N TYR A 234 21.07 -7.19 5.57
CA TYR A 234 19.77 -7.15 4.88
C TYR A 234 18.58 -7.01 5.84
N LYS A 235 17.59 -6.21 5.43
CA LYS A 235 16.19 -6.35 5.90
C LYS A 235 15.40 -7.11 4.84
N VAL A 236 14.93 -8.30 5.19
CA VAL A 236 14.15 -9.15 4.26
C VAL A 236 12.66 -8.87 4.44
N VAL A 237 11.98 -8.51 3.35
CA VAL A 237 10.54 -8.21 3.33
C VAL A 237 9.87 -8.87 2.12
N ALA A 238 8.59 -9.22 2.24
CA ALA A 238 7.84 -9.82 1.14
C ALA A 238 6.92 -8.82 0.45
N ASP A 239 6.86 -8.89 -0.88
CA ASP A 239 5.73 -8.33 -1.63
C ASP A 239 4.61 -9.36 -1.62
N ILE A 240 3.48 -9.02 -1.00
CA ILE A 240 2.30 -9.88 -0.94
C ILE A 240 1.26 -9.37 -1.93
N LYS A 241 0.83 -10.24 -2.84
CA LYS A 241 -0.31 -9.99 -3.72
C LYS A 241 -1.58 -10.44 -3.02
N ILE A 242 -2.55 -9.53 -2.95
CA ILE A 242 -3.87 -9.77 -2.37
C ILE A 242 -4.89 -9.80 -3.50
N ARG A 243 -5.75 -10.82 -3.52
CA ARG A 243 -6.92 -10.93 -4.39
C ARG A 243 -8.16 -11.13 -3.56
N LEU A 244 -9.14 -10.27 -3.77
CA LEU A 244 -10.48 -10.44 -3.23
C LEU A 244 -11.22 -11.45 -4.11
N ARG A 245 -11.82 -12.46 -3.50
CA ARG A 245 -12.83 -13.31 -4.14
C ARG A 245 -14.16 -13.01 -3.47
N GLU A 246 -15.04 -12.37 -4.21
CA GLU A 246 -16.46 -12.33 -3.87
C GLU A 246 -16.96 -13.79 -3.91
N PHE A 247 -17.94 -14.14 -3.09
CA PHE A 247 -18.59 -15.44 -3.23
C PHE A 247 -19.12 -15.51 -4.67
N GLU A 248 -18.45 -16.27 -5.55
CA GLU A 248 -18.56 -16.27 -7.02
C GLU A 248 -19.98 -16.55 -7.59
N SER A 249 -21.00 -16.60 -6.74
CA SER A 249 -22.40 -16.77 -7.15
C SER A 249 -23.46 -16.19 -6.20
N GLN A 250 -23.10 -15.43 -5.15
CA GLN A 250 -24.11 -14.87 -4.22
C GLN A 250 -23.85 -13.40 -3.91
N GLN A 251 -24.88 -12.57 -4.13
CA GLN A 251 -24.91 -11.16 -3.71
C GLN A 251 -24.43 -11.04 -2.25
N PHE A 252 -23.58 -10.06 -1.98
CA PHE A 252 -23.11 -9.71 -0.64
C PHE A 252 -24.26 -9.76 0.38
N LYS A 253 -24.07 -10.45 1.51
CA LYS A 253 -25.13 -10.62 2.53
C LYS A 253 -25.50 -9.29 3.19
N VAL A 254 -24.53 -8.40 3.38
CA VAL A 254 -24.76 -7.06 3.95
C VAL A 254 -23.88 -6.06 3.20
N VAL A 255 -24.52 -5.08 2.55
CA VAL A 255 -23.89 -3.89 1.98
C VAL A 255 -24.57 -2.69 2.59
N LYS A 256 -23.85 -1.94 3.42
CA LYS A 256 -24.37 -0.74 4.09
C LYS A 256 -23.42 0.41 3.84
N THR A 257 -23.88 1.48 3.19
CA THR A 257 -23.13 2.74 3.18
C THR A 257 -23.11 3.26 4.61
N LEU A 258 -21.91 3.42 5.17
CA LEU A 258 -21.71 3.87 6.54
C LEU A 258 -21.54 5.39 6.59
N VAL A 259 -20.68 5.89 5.73
CA VAL A 259 -20.13 7.25 5.78
C VAL A 259 -19.94 7.78 4.36
N ILE A 260 -20.22 9.08 4.17
CA ILE A 260 -19.77 9.84 3.01
C ILE A 260 -18.83 10.93 3.51
N VAL A 261 -17.63 11.00 2.94
CA VAL A 261 -16.65 12.03 3.28
C VAL A 261 -16.67 13.14 2.22
N PRO A 262 -16.96 14.40 2.60
CA PRO A 262 -17.00 15.51 1.67
C PRO A 262 -15.62 16.08 1.36
N TYR A 263 -15.46 16.62 0.15
CA TYR A 263 -14.41 17.58 -0.21
C TYR A 263 -15.10 18.83 -0.76
N ARG A 264 -14.92 19.98 -0.08
CA ARG A 264 -15.65 21.23 -0.35
C ARG A 264 -17.17 21.03 -0.40
N GLY A 265 -17.67 20.26 0.56
CA GLY A 265 -19.08 19.91 0.74
C GLY A 265 -19.69 19.00 -0.33
N LYS A 266 -18.90 18.49 -1.30
CA LYS A 266 -19.34 17.48 -2.28
C LYS A 266 -18.82 16.08 -1.89
N PRO A 267 -19.57 14.99 -2.14
CA PRO A 267 -19.12 13.63 -1.84
C PRO A 267 -17.81 13.24 -2.55
N LEU A 268 -16.70 13.20 -1.83
CA LEU A 268 -15.42 12.76 -2.37
C LEU A 268 -15.39 11.23 -2.49
N PHE A 269 -15.74 10.53 -1.41
CA PHE A 269 -15.86 9.07 -1.41
C PHE A 269 -16.91 8.59 -0.41
N GLU A 270 -17.47 7.42 -0.69
CA GLU A 270 -18.31 6.67 0.25
C GLU A 270 -17.54 5.51 0.87
N VAL A 271 -17.84 5.20 2.12
CA VAL A 271 -17.33 4.03 2.85
C VAL A 271 -18.48 3.05 3.07
N VAL A 272 -18.31 1.84 2.58
CA VAL A 272 -19.33 0.78 2.57
C VAL A 272 -18.80 -0.41 3.36
N PHE A 273 -19.60 -0.92 4.29
CA PHE A 273 -19.31 -2.18 4.96
C PHE A 273 -19.71 -3.36 4.08
N VAL A 274 -18.82 -4.34 3.98
CA VAL A 274 -19.02 -5.56 3.19
C VAL A 274 -18.65 -6.78 4.04
N ASP A 275 -19.62 -7.66 4.24
CA ASP A 275 -19.48 -8.87 5.05
C ASP A 275 -20.39 -10.00 4.53
N PRO A 276 -19.90 -11.23 4.30
CA PRO A 276 -18.49 -11.66 4.36
C PRO A 276 -17.71 -11.40 3.06
N VAL A 277 -16.37 -11.31 3.18
CA VAL A 277 -15.43 -11.35 2.04
C VAL A 277 -14.40 -12.49 2.19
N ASN A 278 -13.94 -13.05 1.08
CA ASN A 278 -12.84 -14.03 1.06
C ASN A 278 -11.61 -13.43 0.37
N ILE A 279 -10.43 -13.75 0.91
CA ILE A 279 -9.18 -13.12 0.49
C ILE A 279 -8.13 -14.20 0.23
N LEU A 280 -7.50 -14.12 -0.93
CA LEU A 280 -6.31 -14.91 -1.28
C LEU A 280 -5.10 -13.99 -1.21
N ALA A 281 -4.14 -14.30 -0.33
CA ALA A 281 -2.88 -13.57 -0.21
C ALA A 281 -1.72 -14.52 -0.49
N TYR A 282 -0.72 -14.09 -1.27
CA TYR A 282 0.43 -14.92 -1.63
C TYR A 282 1.65 -14.08 -1.95
N TYR A 283 2.85 -14.65 -1.80
CA TYR A 283 4.08 -13.94 -2.15
C TYR A 283 4.19 -13.71 -3.67
N ASP A 284 4.50 -12.49 -4.07
CA ASP A 284 4.93 -12.18 -5.44
C ASP A 284 6.45 -12.28 -5.56
N ALA A 285 7.15 -11.67 -4.61
CA ALA A 285 8.60 -11.64 -4.55
C ALA A 285 9.09 -11.43 -3.13
N ILE A 286 10.36 -11.79 -2.90
CA ILE A 286 11.08 -11.50 -1.66
C ILE A 286 12.10 -10.42 -1.95
N ASN A 287 12.09 -9.35 -1.16
CA ASN A 287 13.00 -8.23 -1.32
C ASN A 287 14.06 -8.24 -0.21
N PHE A 288 15.30 -7.97 -0.58
CA PHE A 288 16.42 -7.80 0.33
C PHE A 288 16.81 -6.32 0.28
N LEU A 289 16.36 -5.58 1.29
CA LEU A 289 16.69 -4.17 1.42
C LEU A 289 18.08 -4.05 2.04
N PRO A 290 18.99 -3.28 1.43
CA PRO A 290 20.35 -3.17 1.88
C PRO A 290 20.40 -2.40 3.19
N LYS A 291 21.28 -2.83 4.08
CA LYS A 291 21.69 -2.07 5.26
C LYS A 291 23.12 -1.58 5.04
N LYS A 292 24.10 -2.05 5.80
CA LYS A 292 25.50 -1.65 5.63
C LYS A 292 26.17 -2.43 4.52
N TYR A 293 27.16 -1.81 3.86
CA TYR A 293 28.07 -2.39 2.85
C TYR A 293 27.45 -2.87 1.53
N ILE A 294 26.15 -3.11 1.48
CA ILE A 294 25.43 -3.52 0.27
C ILE A 294 25.01 -2.29 -0.53
N ASP A 295 25.32 -2.30 -1.82
CA ASP A 295 25.07 -1.17 -2.70
C ASP A 295 23.77 -1.30 -3.50
N VAL A 296 23.02 -2.41 -3.41
CA VAL A 296 21.76 -2.62 -4.14
C VAL A 296 20.66 -3.25 -3.29
N MET A 297 19.42 -2.81 -3.51
CA MET A 297 18.22 -3.60 -3.18
C MET A 297 18.11 -4.78 -4.15
N LEU A 298 17.78 -5.96 -3.62
CA LEU A 298 17.57 -7.16 -4.43
C LEU A 298 16.12 -7.63 -4.37
N ARG A 299 15.66 -8.33 -5.41
CA ARG A 299 14.36 -9.01 -5.46
C ARG A 299 14.54 -10.42 -6.00
N ALA A 300 13.93 -11.38 -5.31
CA ALA A 300 13.80 -12.75 -5.72
C ALA A 300 12.34 -13.02 -6.10
N LYS A 301 12.06 -13.11 -7.41
CA LYS A 301 10.71 -13.43 -7.92
C LYS A 301 10.45 -14.93 -7.81
N LEU A 302 9.25 -15.32 -7.38
CA LEU A 302 8.88 -16.73 -7.22
C LEU A 302 8.03 -17.22 -8.41
N SER A 303 8.36 -18.40 -8.96
CA SER A 303 7.63 -19.00 -10.11
C SER A 303 6.46 -19.88 -9.67
N LYS A 304 6.69 -20.68 -8.63
CA LYS A 304 5.67 -21.26 -7.75
C LYS A 304 5.75 -20.52 -6.43
N THR A 305 4.61 -20.23 -5.81
CA THR A 305 4.59 -19.38 -4.63
C THR A 305 3.70 -19.95 -3.52
N LEU A 306 3.90 -19.42 -2.32
CA LEU A 306 3.19 -19.78 -1.11
C LEU A 306 2.14 -18.71 -0.82
N GLY A 307 0.98 -19.15 -0.33
CA GLY A 307 -0.09 -18.24 0.05
C GLY A 307 -1.00 -18.80 1.13
N ILE A 308 -1.98 -17.98 1.51
CA ILE A 308 -3.04 -18.29 2.45
C ILE A 308 -4.38 -17.85 1.88
N ARG A 309 -5.46 -18.45 2.38
CA ARG A 309 -6.81 -17.95 2.16
C ARG A 309 -7.46 -17.58 3.49
N LEU A 310 -7.96 -16.35 3.57
CA LEU A 310 -8.79 -15.85 4.65
C LEU A 310 -10.25 -16.03 4.25
N TYR A 311 -11.02 -16.73 5.06
CA TYR A 311 -12.43 -17.02 4.80
C TYR A 311 -13.32 -16.15 5.68
N MET A 312 -14.42 -15.67 5.11
CA MET A 312 -15.49 -15.00 5.85
C MET A 312 -15.01 -13.86 6.76
N THR A 313 -14.10 -13.02 6.27
CA THR A 313 -13.68 -11.82 7.00
C THR A 313 -14.58 -10.62 6.65
N SER A 314 -14.46 -9.53 7.41
CA SER A 314 -15.14 -8.26 7.16
C SER A 314 -14.25 -7.27 6.42
N ALA A 315 -14.85 -6.38 5.64
CA ALA A 315 -14.13 -5.31 4.95
C ALA A 315 -14.90 -3.99 4.88
N LEU A 316 -14.16 -2.90 4.81
CA LEU A 316 -14.61 -1.58 4.38
C LEU A 316 -14.17 -1.35 2.93
N LYS A 317 -15.13 -1.08 2.05
CA LYS A 317 -14.89 -0.66 0.68
C LYS A 317 -15.02 0.86 0.60
N ILE A 318 -13.99 1.54 0.13
CA ILE A 318 -13.98 2.97 -0.15
C ILE A 318 -14.07 3.18 -1.66
N SER A 319 -15.09 3.91 -2.09
CA SER A 319 -15.36 4.20 -3.50
C SER A 319 -15.37 5.71 -3.74
N PHE A 320 -14.44 6.16 -4.57
CA PHE A 320 -14.29 7.58 -4.91
C PHE A 320 -15.30 8.02 -5.98
N ASN A 321 -15.75 9.27 -5.87
CA ASN A 321 -16.47 9.97 -6.91
C ASN A 321 -15.44 10.59 -7.88
N ASP A 322 -15.39 10.07 -9.11
CA ASP A 322 -14.35 10.47 -10.06
C ASP A 322 -14.40 11.97 -10.41
N LYS A 323 -15.59 12.60 -10.40
CA LYS A 323 -15.71 14.04 -10.66
C LYS A 323 -15.13 14.89 -9.54
N VAL A 324 -15.42 14.53 -8.28
CA VAL A 324 -14.91 15.28 -7.11
C VAL A 324 -13.42 14.99 -6.89
N LEU A 325 -12.96 13.77 -7.21
CA LEU A 325 -11.53 13.45 -7.25
C LEU A 325 -10.78 14.32 -8.26
N GLU A 326 -11.34 14.54 -9.45
CA GLU A 326 -10.77 15.48 -10.42
C GLU A 326 -10.75 16.93 -9.91
N GLU A 327 -11.77 17.37 -9.15
CA GLU A 327 -11.75 18.68 -8.50
C GLU A 327 -10.59 18.79 -7.50
N LEU A 328 -10.37 17.76 -6.66
CA LEU A 328 -9.20 17.69 -5.77
C LEU A 328 -7.88 17.73 -6.55
N ILE A 329 -7.74 16.95 -7.62
CA ILE A 329 -6.54 16.94 -8.47
C ILE A 329 -6.29 18.33 -9.10
N ASN A 330 -7.35 19.02 -9.53
CA ASN A 330 -7.25 20.38 -10.06
C ASN A 330 -6.83 21.40 -8.99
N ASP A 331 -7.23 21.22 -7.73
CA ASP A 331 -6.73 22.05 -6.64
C ASP A 331 -5.27 21.74 -6.31
N LEU A 332 -4.85 20.47 -6.33
CA LEU A 332 -3.45 20.06 -6.17
C LEU A 332 -2.56 20.67 -7.25
N ARG A 333 -3.06 20.79 -8.49
CA ARG A 333 -2.35 21.43 -9.62
C ARG A 333 -2.03 22.91 -9.39
N LYS A 334 -2.73 23.59 -8.48
CA LYS A 334 -2.49 25.02 -8.19
C LYS A 334 -1.20 25.26 -7.41
N ASP A 335 -0.71 24.26 -6.68
CA ASP A 335 0.58 24.31 -5.99
C ASP A 335 1.65 23.69 -6.88
N LEU A 336 2.57 24.54 -7.38
CA LEU A 336 3.61 24.13 -8.32
C LEU A 336 4.53 23.04 -7.76
N LEU A 337 4.85 23.10 -6.46
CA LEU A 337 5.72 22.11 -5.81
C LEU A 337 5.00 20.76 -5.77
N VAL A 338 3.77 20.73 -5.27
CA VAL A 338 2.95 19.51 -5.18
C VAL A 338 2.74 18.89 -6.56
N TRP A 339 2.38 19.71 -7.56
CA TRP A 339 2.13 19.22 -8.90
C TRP A 339 3.39 18.62 -9.55
N SER A 340 4.55 19.27 -9.40
CA SER A 340 5.82 18.75 -9.92
C SER A 340 6.15 17.37 -9.34
N TRP A 341 5.94 17.18 -8.03
CA TRP A 341 6.13 15.88 -7.37
C TRP A 341 5.16 14.81 -7.87
N LEU A 342 3.88 15.16 -8.06
CA LEU A 342 2.88 14.23 -8.59
C LEU A 342 3.22 13.81 -10.02
N GLU A 343 3.60 14.73 -10.90
CA GLU A 343 4.02 14.42 -12.27
C GLU A 343 5.27 13.54 -12.30
N PHE A 344 6.29 13.92 -11.53
CA PHE A 344 7.53 13.16 -11.44
C PHE A 344 7.29 11.70 -11.03
N LYS A 345 6.48 11.49 -9.98
CA LYS A 345 6.14 10.16 -9.49
C LYS A 345 5.24 9.39 -10.44
N ALA A 346 4.24 10.05 -11.02
CA ALA A 346 3.35 9.45 -12.00
C ALA A 346 4.12 8.93 -13.22
N GLY A 347 5.07 9.72 -13.72
CA GLY A 347 5.94 9.32 -14.83
C GLY A 347 6.78 8.09 -14.50
N LEU A 348 7.40 8.06 -13.31
CA LEU A 348 8.18 6.91 -12.86
C LEU A 348 7.31 5.66 -12.67
N LEU A 349 6.12 5.79 -12.09
CA LEU A 349 5.18 4.67 -11.94
C LEU A 349 4.69 4.13 -13.28
N ALA A 350 4.36 4.99 -14.24
CA ALA A 350 3.94 4.60 -15.57
C ALA A 350 5.06 3.82 -16.29
N LEU A 351 6.30 4.33 -16.23
CA LEU A 351 7.48 3.63 -16.77
C LEU A 351 7.70 2.25 -16.13
N ALA A 352 7.39 2.12 -14.84
CA ALA A 352 7.51 0.87 -14.10
C ALA A 352 6.37 -0.12 -14.35
N GLN A 353 5.28 0.30 -15.02
CA GLN A 353 3.99 -0.39 -14.97
C GLN A 353 3.63 -0.76 -13.51
N GLY A 354 3.77 0.23 -12.61
CA GLY A 354 3.62 0.05 -11.17
C GLY A 354 2.17 0.05 -10.69
N ILE A 355 1.21 0.43 -11.53
CA ILE A 355 -0.18 0.71 -11.14
C ILE A 355 -0.93 -0.62 -10.87
N PRO A 356 -1.88 -0.68 -9.92
CA PRO A 356 -2.72 -1.86 -9.74
C PRO A 356 -3.40 -2.28 -11.06
N GLY A 357 -3.43 -3.59 -11.32
CA GLY A 357 -4.00 -4.20 -12.53
C GLY A 357 -3.02 -4.46 -13.67
N GLU A 358 -1.81 -3.90 -13.63
CA GLU A 358 -0.82 -4.11 -14.69
C GLU A 358 -0.07 -5.45 -14.54
N ALA A 359 0.11 -6.15 -15.68
CA ALA A 359 0.60 -7.52 -15.70
C ALA A 359 2.14 -7.64 -15.62
N LYS A 360 2.89 -6.65 -16.13
CA LYS A 360 4.36 -6.71 -16.29
C LYS A 360 5.08 -5.63 -15.48
N LYS A 361 4.85 -5.61 -14.17
CA LYS A 361 5.54 -4.69 -13.26
C LYS A 361 7.05 -4.85 -13.34
N ASN A 362 7.77 -3.75 -13.55
CA ASN A 362 9.22 -3.68 -13.41
C ASN A 362 9.61 -2.59 -12.40
N PRO A 363 9.67 -2.94 -11.10
CA PRO A 363 9.83 -1.99 -10.02
C PRO A 363 11.23 -1.35 -9.94
N TYR A 364 12.17 -1.78 -10.80
CA TYR A 364 13.54 -1.25 -10.85
C TYR A 364 13.73 -0.09 -11.81
N ILE A 365 12.85 0.05 -12.80
CA ILE A 365 12.95 1.08 -13.83
C ILE A 365 13.06 2.48 -13.21
N PRO A 366 12.25 2.85 -12.19
CA PRO A 366 12.36 4.15 -11.55
C PRO A 366 13.78 4.41 -11.04
N TRP A 367 14.32 3.50 -10.23
CA TRP A 367 15.64 3.61 -9.63
C TRP A 367 16.76 3.71 -10.67
N SER A 368 16.69 2.90 -11.73
CA SER A 368 17.68 2.95 -12.83
C SER A 368 17.64 4.29 -13.57
N LYS A 369 16.45 4.86 -13.80
CA LYS A 369 16.31 6.18 -14.42
C LYS A 369 16.86 7.29 -13.54
N LEU A 370 16.59 7.24 -12.23
CA LEU A 370 17.13 8.21 -11.28
C LEU A 370 18.66 8.15 -11.21
N GLU A 371 19.25 6.96 -11.18
CA GLU A 371 20.72 6.78 -11.22
C GLU A 371 21.32 7.36 -12.51
N GLN A 372 20.69 7.11 -13.66
CA GLN A 372 21.11 7.68 -14.95
C GLN A 372 21.07 9.21 -14.95
N ILE A 373 20.03 9.81 -14.36
CA ILE A 373 19.90 11.27 -14.26
C ILE A 373 21.00 11.86 -13.38
N LEU A 374 21.27 11.26 -12.21
CA LEU A 374 22.14 11.87 -11.20
C LEU A 374 23.63 11.61 -11.45
N CYS A 375 24.02 10.39 -11.82
CA CYS A 375 25.43 10.00 -11.94
C CYS A 375 25.77 9.20 -13.20
N GLY A 376 24.81 9.04 -14.14
CA GLY A 376 25.08 8.48 -15.45
C GLY A 376 26.04 9.35 -16.27
N GLN A 377 26.98 8.72 -16.98
CA GLN A 377 27.88 9.36 -17.93
C GLN A 377 27.12 9.75 -19.22
N LEU A 378 26.26 10.76 -19.10
CA LEU A 378 25.39 11.24 -20.16
C LEU A 378 25.68 12.72 -20.45
N SER A 379 25.56 13.09 -21.73
CA SER A 379 25.50 14.49 -22.13
C SER A 379 24.29 15.17 -21.50
N THR A 380 24.38 16.49 -21.30
CA THR A 380 23.29 17.31 -20.74
C THR A 380 22.00 17.17 -21.55
N GLU A 381 22.09 17.03 -22.88
CA GLU A 381 20.94 16.84 -23.76
C GLU A 381 20.24 15.49 -23.52
N ASN A 382 21.01 14.40 -23.42
CA ASN A 382 20.44 13.07 -23.15
C ASN A 382 19.80 13.00 -21.75
N ARG A 383 20.40 13.67 -20.76
CA ARG A 383 19.80 13.80 -19.42
C ARG A 383 18.46 14.53 -19.45
N LYS A 384 18.39 15.65 -20.18
CA LYS A 384 17.13 16.39 -20.40
C LYS A 384 16.08 15.55 -21.14
N LYS A 385 16.47 14.71 -22.11
CA LYS A 385 15.55 13.76 -22.78
C LYS A 385 14.96 12.75 -21.81
N ILE A 386 15.75 12.20 -20.89
CA ILE A 386 15.24 11.29 -19.85
C ILE A 386 14.26 12.01 -18.93
N LEU A 387 14.60 13.20 -18.45
CA LEU A 387 13.70 14.00 -17.61
C LEU A 387 12.39 14.32 -18.34
N HIS A 388 12.47 14.78 -19.59
CA HIS A 388 11.29 15.01 -20.42
C HIS A 388 10.43 13.75 -20.57
N SER A 389 11.04 12.56 -20.73
CA SER A 389 10.27 11.31 -20.80
C SER A 389 9.51 10.95 -19.51
N ILE A 390 9.97 11.45 -18.36
CA ILE A 390 9.29 11.26 -17.06
C ILE A 390 8.13 12.25 -16.94
N PHE A 391 8.35 13.53 -17.23
CA PHE A 391 7.32 14.57 -17.06
C PHE A 391 6.30 14.62 -18.21
N SER A 392 6.64 14.08 -19.38
CA SER A 392 5.82 14.14 -20.60
C SER A 392 5.43 12.75 -21.11
N GLY A 393 5.15 11.84 -20.19
CA GLY A 393 4.63 10.50 -20.49
C GLY A 393 3.25 10.53 -21.16
N ASN A 394 2.72 9.36 -21.50
CA ASN A 394 1.36 9.23 -22.05
C ASN A 394 0.33 9.87 -21.10
N ILE A 395 -0.46 10.83 -21.61
CA ILE A 395 -1.37 11.64 -20.79
C ILE A 395 -2.36 10.76 -20.00
N THR A 396 -2.90 9.71 -20.63
CA THR A 396 -3.87 8.80 -20.00
C THR A 396 -3.21 7.98 -18.89
N GLU A 397 -2.01 7.46 -19.11
CA GLU A 397 -1.26 6.71 -18.08
C GLU A 397 -0.85 7.62 -16.92
N MET A 398 -0.39 8.84 -17.23
CA MET A 398 -0.05 9.86 -16.23
C MET A 398 -1.24 10.23 -15.35
N GLN A 399 -2.41 10.51 -15.95
CA GLN A 399 -3.63 10.82 -15.21
C GLN A 399 -4.06 9.65 -14.30
N ARG A 400 -4.00 8.43 -14.82
CA ARG A 400 -4.31 7.22 -14.04
C ARG A 400 -3.32 7.01 -12.89
N ALA A 401 -2.03 7.28 -13.09
CA ALA A 401 -1.01 7.22 -12.06
C ALA A 401 -1.20 8.31 -10.99
N ILE A 402 -1.53 9.54 -11.37
CA ILE A 402 -1.82 10.62 -10.42
C ILE A 402 -3.04 10.27 -9.55
N ARG A 403 -4.13 9.78 -10.16
CA ARG A 403 -5.31 9.29 -9.42
C ARG A 403 -4.92 8.19 -8.44
N PHE A 404 -4.10 7.24 -8.87
CA PHE A 404 -3.60 6.18 -8.01
C PHE A 404 -2.78 6.73 -6.83
N ILE A 405 -1.83 7.65 -7.07
CA ILE A 405 -1.02 8.26 -6.00
C ILE A 405 -1.90 8.97 -4.96
N VAL A 406 -2.90 9.74 -5.42
CA VAL A 406 -3.82 10.46 -4.53
C VAL A 406 -4.65 9.47 -3.70
N ILE A 407 -5.29 8.50 -4.36
CA ILE A 407 -6.11 7.47 -3.67
C ILE A 407 -5.27 6.64 -2.71
N HIS A 408 -4.06 6.25 -3.13
CA HIS A 408 -3.16 5.44 -2.31
C HIS A 408 -2.67 6.21 -1.09
N THR A 409 -2.35 7.49 -1.23
CA THR A 409 -2.02 8.36 -0.10
C THR A 409 -3.20 8.49 0.88
N ILE A 410 -4.41 8.74 0.37
CA ILE A 410 -5.63 8.80 1.21
C ILE A 410 -5.86 7.48 1.96
N ALA A 411 -5.64 6.34 1.29
CA ALA A 411 -5.73 5.03 1.92
C ALA A 411 -4.74 4.87 3.08
N HIS A 412 -3.49 5.29 2.90
CA HIS A 412 -2.48 5.29 3.97
C HIS A 412 -2.89 6.18 5.14
N MET A 413 -3.34 7.42 4.89
CA MET A 413 -3.78 8.32 5.95
C MET A 413 -4.91 7.69 6.79
N ILE A 414 -5.92 7.11 6.13
CA ILE A 414 -7.04 6.43 6.80
C ILE A 414 -6.56 5.22 7.59
N LEU A 415 -5.74 4.37 6.97
CA LEU A 415 -5.30 3.11 7.56
C LEU A 415 -4.39 3.31 8.77
N MET A 416 -3.43 4.24 8.67
CA MET A 416 -2.54 4.62 9.77
C MET A 416 -3.34 5.13 10.97
N ASN A 417 -4.38 5.94 10.74
CA ASN A 417 -5.21 6.44 11.82
C ASN A 417 -6.09 5.32 12.42
N LEU A 418 -6.65 4.43 11.59
CA LEU A 418 -7.36 3.24 12.07
C LEU A 418 -6.47 2.36 12.95
N TRP A 419 -5.23 2.10 12.53
CA TRP A 419 -4.25 1.35 13.32
C TRP A 419 -3.97 2.01 14.67
N SER A 420 -3.67 3.31 14.65
CA SER A 420 -3.40 4.08 15.86
C SER A 420 -4.59 4.07 16.83
N THR A 421 -5.80 4.36 16.34
CA THR A 421 -7.00 4.43 17.17
C THR A 421 -7.44 3.07 17.71
N LEU A 422 -7.32 2.00 16.92
CA LEU A 422 -7.75 0.65 17.31
C LEU A 422 -6.66 -0.15 18.03
N GLY A 423 -5.43 0.35 18.08
CA GLY A 423 -4.28 -0.38 18.61
C GLY A 423 -3.89 -1.59 17.74
N LEU A 424 -4.06 -1.47 16.43
CA LEU A 424 -3.82 -2.53 15.45
C LEU A 424 -2.56 -2.28 14.63
N SER A 425 -2.09 -3.32 13.98
CA SER A 425 -0.98 -3.30 13.02
C SER A 425 -1.43 -3.70 11.61
N SER A 426 -0.52 -3.56 10.64
CA SER A 426 -0.72 -3.99 9.25
C SER A 426 -0.95 -5.49 9.08
N ASP A 427 -0.55 -6.27 10.08
CA ASP A 427 -0.73 -7.71 10.18
C ASP A 427 -2.16 -8.10 10.57
N GLU A 428 -2.91 -7.19 11.19
CA GLU A 428 -4.26 -7.41 11.74
C GLU A 428 -5.33 -6.71 10.90
N LEU A 429 -5.03 -5.52 10.39
CA LEU A 429 -5.91 -4.75 9.51
C LEU A 429 -5.12 -4.35 8.27
N SER A 430 -5.43 -4.98 7.14
CA SER A 430 -4.70 -4.78 5.88
C SER A 430 -5.60 -4.19 4.82
N TYR A 431 -5.04 -3.89 3.64
CA TYR A 431 -5.80 -3.29 2.56
C TYR A 431 -5.33 -3.72 1.17
N VAL A 432 -6.18 -3.50 0.18
CA VAL A 432 -5.85 -3.66 -1.24
C VAL A 432 -6.54 -2.59 -2.07
N ILE A 433 -5.84 -2.10 -3.10
CA ILE A 433 -6.39 -1.16 -4.08
C ILE A 433 -6.67 -1.92 -5.37
N VAL A 434 -7.93 -1.93 -5.78
CA VAL A 434 -8.41 -2.67 -6.95
C VAL A 434 -8.85 -1.70 -8.04
N PRO A 435 -8.42 -1.88 -9.30
CA PRO A 435 -8.88 -1.07 -10.42
C PRO A 435 -10.41 -1.11 -10.60
N ARG A 436 -10.99 0.04 -10.94
CA ARG A 436 -12.40 0.22 -11.30
C ARG A 436 -12.48 1.19 -12.48
N ASN A 437 -12.53 0.66 -13.71
CA ASN A 437 -12.42 1.46 -14.94
C ASN A 437 -11.16 2.36 -14.89
N ASP A 438 -11.32 3.69 -14.98
CA ASP A 438 -10.23 4.68 -14.91
C ASP A 438 -9.89 5.16 -13.49
N SER A 439 -10.43 4.47 -12.47
CA SER A 439 -10.30 4.82 -11.05
C SER A 439 -9.99 3.58 -10.21
N PHE A 440 -10.06 3.70 -8.88
CA PHE A 440 -9.70 2.63 -7.96
C PHE A 440 -10.65 2.57 -6.76
N ASN A 441 -10.91 1.35 -6.28
CA ASN A 441 -11.53 1.11 -4.98
C ASN A 441 -10.46 0.70 -3.98
N VAL A 442 -10.56 1.21 -2.76
CA VAL A 442 -9.74 0.75 -1.63
C VAL A 442 -10.57 -0.22 -0.82
N TRP A 443 -10.01 -1.37 -0.47
CA TRP A 443 -10.62 -2.35 0.41
C TRP A 443 -9.75 -2.51 1.63
N ILE A 444 -10.25 -2.15 2.81
CA ILE A 444 -9.60 -2.37 4.10
C ILE A 444 -10.28 -3.58 4.73
N PHE A 445 -9.54 -4.56 5.23
CA PHE A 445 -10.09 -5.81 5.71
C PHE A 445 -9.34 -6.33 6.94
N GLU A 446 -10.04 -7.12 7.75
CA GLU A 446 -9.43 -7.80 8.89
C GLU A 446 -8.64 -9.01 8.39
N ALA A 447 -7.36 -9.03 8.72
CA ALA A 447 -6.38 -9.91 8.10
C ALA A 447 -6.36 -11.33 8.71
N THR A 448 -7.51 -11.83 9.16
CA THR A 448 -7.72 -13.18 9.70
C THR A 448 -9.02 -13.80 9.18
N SER A 449 -9.16 -15.13 9.24
CA SER A 449 -10.43 -15.79 8.89
C SER A 449 -11.48 -15.53 9.98
N GLY A 450 -12.73 -15.28 9.58
CA GLY A 450 -13.81 -14.89 10.49
C GLY A 450 -13.80 -13.41 10.92
N GLY A 451 -12.67 -12.73 10.73
CA GLY A 451 -12.45 -11.37 11.22
C GLY A 451 -12.18 -11.30 12.73
N TYR A 452 -11.72 -10.13 13.17
CA TYR A 452 -11.56 -9.77 14.58
C TYR A 452 -12.82 -9.09 15.15
N GLY A 453 -13.68 -8.53 14.28
CA GLY A 453 -14.92 -7.84 14.67
C GLY A 453 -14.80 -6.33 14.87
N TYR A 454 -13.61 -5.73 14.72
CA TYR A 454 -13.41 -4.27 14.76
C TYR A 454 -14.19 -3.57 13.65
N LEU A 455 -14.13 -4.06 12.41
CA LEU A 455 -14.84 -3.43 11.30
C LEU A 455 -16.35 -3.55 11.43
N ARG A 456 -16.84 -4.67 11.99
CA ARG A 456 -18.26 -4.84 12.30
C ARG A 456 -18.71 -3.88 13.40
N HIS A 457 -17.91 -3.73 14.46
CA HIS A 457 -18.17 -2.75 15.52
C HIS A 457 -18.24 -1.31 14.97
N LEU A 458 -17.30 -0.93 14.09
CA LEU A 458 -17.32 0.38 13.43
C LEU A 458 -18.51 0.57 12.48
N ALA A 459 -19.01 -0.51 11.87
CA ALA A 459 -20.23 -0.47 11.04
C ALA A 459 -21.51 -0.24 11.87
N GLU A 460 -21.51 -0.66 13.13
CA GLU A 460 -22.56 -0.37 14.11
C GLU A 460 -22.42 1.04 14.71
N HIS A 461 -21.19 1.57 14.78
CA HIS A 461 -20.83 2.87 15.35
C HIS A 461 -20.22 3.80 14.30
N ARG A 462 -20.96 4.07 13.23
CA ARG A 462 -20.48 4.84 12.06
C ARG A 462 -19.99 6.25 12.39
N GLU A 463 -20.47 6.86 13.48
CA GLU A 463 -20.03 8.17 13.96
C GLU A 463 -18.56 8.13 14.37
N ALA A 464 -18.14 7.06 15.07
CA ALA A 464 -16.74 6.85 15.44
C ALA A 464 -15.88 6.62 14.19
N LEU A 465 -16.36 5.84 13.22
CA LEU A 465 -15.68 5.65 11.94
C LEU A 465 -15.47 6.97 11.20
N TYR A 466 -16.50 7.83 11.16
CA TYR A 466 -16.39 9.16 10.55
C TYR A 466 -15.36 10.03 11.25
N SER A 467 -15.35 10.07 12.58
CA SER A 467 -14.34 10.84 13.33
C SER A 467 -12.94 10.36 12.98
N ILE A 468 -12.68 9.05 13.04
CA ILE A 468 -11.36 8.48 12.73
C ILE A 468 -10.91 8.86 11.31
N ILE A 469 -11.79 8.75 10.32
CA ILE A 469 -11.46 9.10 8.93
C ILE A 469 -11.28 10.61 8.77
N SER A 470 -12.16 11.42 9.36
CA SER A 470 -12.10 12.87 9.27
C SER A 470 -10.83 13.41 9.91
N ASP A 471 -10.48 12.94 11.12
CA ASP A 471 -9.28 13.34 11.85
C ASP A 471 -8.01 12.96 11.06
N ALA A 472 -8.00 11.77 10.45
CA ALA A 472 -6.91 11.33 9.59
C ALA A 472 -6.68 12.32 8.43
N LEU A 473 -7.74 12.73 7.74
CA LEU A 473 -7.64 13.55 6.53
C LEU A 473 -7.50 15.05 6.82
N GLN A 474 -7.88 15.49 8.01
CA GLN A 474 -7.66 16.87 8.48
C GLN A 474 -6.27 17.06 9.11
N SER A 475 -5.59 15.97 9.49
CA SER A 475 -4.20 16.06 9.93
C SER A 475 -3.32 16.58 8.79
N SER A 476 -2.93 17.85 8.89
CA SER A 476 -2.20 18.54 7.83
C SER A 476 -0.71 18.53 8.11
N VAL A 477 0.08 18.03 7.16
CA VAL A 477 1.52 18.27 7.08
C VAL A 477 1.75 19.38 6.04
N ASP A 478 2.53 20.41 6.39
CA ASP A 478 2.97 21.41 5.42
C ASP A 478 3.95 20.73 4.45
N SER A 479 3.69 20.89 3.14
CA SER A 479 4.44 20.24 2.06
C SER A 479 5.94 20.52 2.13
N ARG A 480 6.38 21.64 2.71
CA ARG A 480 7.79 21.96 2.93
C ARG A 480 8.48 21.04 3.94
N HIS A 481 7.75 20.33 4.78
CA HIS A 481 8.28 19.32 5.69
C HIS A 481 8.31 17.92 5.06
N CYS A 482 7.78 17.78 3.85
CA CYS A 482 7.84 16.53 3.08
C CYS A 482 9.07 16.44 2.17
N VAL A 483 9.74 17.57 1.90
CA VAL A 483 10.79 17.67 0.87
C VAL A 483 11.94 18.53 1.37
N VAL A 484 13.14 18.27 0.86
CA VAL A 484 14.33 19.08 1.17
C VAL A 484 14.39 20.26 0.22
N SER A 485 14.72 21.45 0.71
CA SER A 485 15.11 22.57 -0.14
C SER A 485 16.60 22.51 -0.47
N VAL A 486 16.97 22.58 -1.75
CA VAL A 486 18.37 22.61 -2.19
C VAL A 486 18.76 24.06 -2.49
N ASP A 487 19.04 24.82 -1.45
CA ASP A 487 19.44 26.21 -1.58
C ASP A 487 20.94 26.37 -1.91
N LYS A 488 21.37 27.61 -2.21
CA LYS A 488 22.77 27.93 -2.52
C LYS A 488 23.72 27.56 -1.38
N ASN A 489 23.28 27.67 -0.13
CA ASN A 489 24.09 27.37 1.05
C ASN A 489 24.37 25.87 1.16
N THR A 490 23.33 25.05 0.94
CA THR A 490 23.41 23.59 0.92
C THR A 490 24.38 23.11 -0.15
N LEU A 491 24.26 23.63 -1.37
CA LEU A 491 25.17 23.29 -2.47
C LEU A 491 26.62 23.69 -2.17
N SER A 492 26.84 24.92 -1.70
CA SER A 492 28.17 25.42 -1.33
C SER A 492 28.83 24.56 -0.23
N MET A 493 28.05 24.16 0.77
CA MET A 493 28.50 23.27 1.84
C MET A 493 28.93 21.90 1.31
N LEU A 494 28.14 21.28 0.42
CA LEU A 494 28.50 20.00 -0.21
C LEU A 494 29.76 20.12 -1.07
N TYR A 495 29.88 21.18 -1.87
CA TYR A 495 31.08 21.44 -2.67
C TYR A 495 32.32 21.59 -1.79
N SER A 496 32.24 22.38 -0.73
CA SER A 496 33.35 22.60 0.20
C SER A 496 33.77 21.32 0.91
N LEU A 497 32.81 20.51 1.36
CA LEU A 497 33.09 19.22 2.01
C LEU A 497 33.80 18.24 1.07
N VAL A 498 33.34 18.15 -0.18
CA VAL A 498 33.98 17.28 -1.19
C VAL A 498 35.40 17.76 -1.49
N SER A 499 35.58 19.05 -1.75
CA SER A 499 36.90 19.64 -2.07
C SER A 499 37.90 19.48 -0.93
N SER A 500 37.50 19.77 0.31
CA SER A 500 38.37 19.64 1.48
C SER A 500 38.77 18.19 1.75
N THR A 501 37.83 17.24 1.61
CA THR A 501 38.11 15.81 1.77
C THR A 501 39.11 15.32 0.71
N ILE A 502 38.88 15.67 -0.56
CA ILE A 502 39.77 15.28 -1.67
C ILE A 502 41.17 15.85 -1.48
N ASN A 503 41.30 17.13 -1.13
CA ASN A 503 42.60 17.75 -0.93
C ASN A 503 43.37 17.09 0.23
N GLY A 504 42.69 16.77 1.34
CA GLY A 504 43.30 16.02 2.44
C GLY A 504 43.77 14.63 2.03
N LEU A 505 42.96 13.89 1.25
CA LEU A 505 43.32 12.55 0.78
C LEU A 505 44.44 12.55 -0.25
N LYS A 506 44.53 13.57 -1.13
CA LYS A 506 45.67 13.69 -2.06
C LYS A 506 47.00 13.86 -1.34
N LEU A 507 47.01 14.57 -0.20
CA LEU A 507 48.19 14.71 0.64
C LEU A 507 48.55 13.39 1.34
N ALA A 508 47.54 12.67 1.85
CA ALA A 508 47.74 11.40 2.56
C ALA A 508 48.06 10.22 1.64
N LEU A 509 47.53 10.21 0.41
CA LEU A 509 47.62 9.12 -0.57
C LEU A 509 48.06 9.65 -1.95
N PRO A 510 49.30 10.16 -2.10
CA PRO A 510 49.75 10.79 -3.34
C PRO A 510 49.68 9.87 -4.56
N GLN A 511 49.88 8.56 -4.34
CA GLN A 511 49.83 7.54 -5.39
C GLN A 511 48.44 7.38 -6.02
N GLN A 512 47.38 7.80 -5.33
CA GLN A 512 45.99 7.73 -5.82
C GLN A 512 45.46 9.08 -6.32
N ALA A 513 46.32 10.11 -6.47
CA ALA A 513 45.90 11.47 -6.81
C ALA A 513 45.05 11.55 -8.09
N VAL A 514 45.42 10.84 -9.15
CA VAL A 514 44.67 10.80 -10.43
C VAL A 514 43.29 10.17 -10.25
N GLN A 515 43.18 9.11 -9.46
CA GLN A 515 41.91 8.46 -9.14
C GLN A 515 41.03 9.41 -8.33
N LEU A 516 41.61 10.12 -7.35
CA LEU A 516 40.91 11.12 -6.54
C LEU A 516 40.44 12.31 -7.39
N ASP A 517 41.18 12.73 -8.42
CA ASP A 517 40.72 13.74 -9.38
C ASP A 517 39.47 13.30 -10.15
N SER A 518 39.46 12.04 -10.62
CA SER A 518 38.29 11.47 -11.28
C SER A 518 37.07 11.41 -10.34
N VAL A 519 37.28 10.99 -9.08
CA VAL A 519 36.24 10.98 -8.04
C VAL A 519 35.71 12.39 -7.78
N HIS A 520 36.61 13.38 -7.67
CA HIS A 520 36.24 14.78 -7.41
C HIS A 520 35.31 15.34 -8.51
N ILE A 521 35.70 15.20 -9.78
CA ILE A 521 34.90 15.66 -10.93
C ILE A 521 33.52 14.99 -10.95
N ARG A 522 33.46 13.68 -10.69
CA ARG A 522 32.20 12.93 -10.66
C ARG A 522 31.30 13.34 -9.50
N LEU A 523 31.86 13.61 -8.32
CA LEU A 523 31.10 14.12 -7.16
C LEU A 523 30.58 15.54 -7.41
N GLN A 524 31.36 16.42 -8.03
CA GLN A 524 30.89 17.74 -8.43
C GLN A 524 29.75 17.64 -9.45
N THR A 525 29.91 16.78 -10.47
CA THR A 525 28.86 16.51 -11.46
C THR A 525 27.56 16.00 -10.81
N LEU A 526 27.67 15.17 -9.77
CA LEU A 526 26.51 14.72 -8.99
C LEU A 526 25.79 15.92 -8.32
N ILE A 527 26.53 16.81 -7.67
CA ILE A 527 25.97 18.02 -7.04
C ILE A 527 25.29 18.92 -8.09
N ASP A 528 25.91 19.13 -9.24
CA ASP A 528 25.35 19.91 -10.36
C ASP A 528 24.06 19.28 -10.91
N ASN A 529 24.02 17.95 -11.09
CA ASN A 529 22.82 17.26 -11.55
C ASN A 529 21.67 17.34 -10.55
N ILE A 530 21.98 17.30 -9.24
CA ILE A 530 20.98 17.52 -8.18
C ILE A 530 20.47 18.97 -8.24
N SER A 531 21.37 19.94 -8.38
CA SER A 531 21.00 21.35 -8.53
C SER A 531 20.11 21.58 -9.75
N MET A 532 20.44 20.96 -10.89
CA MET A 532 19.64 21.04 -12.11
C MET A 532 18.23 20.46 -11.92
N LEU A 533 18.12 19.29 -11.28
CA LEU A 533 16.84 18.64 -11.00
C LEU A 533 15.94 19.54 -10.12
N TYR A 534 16.52 20.10 -9.06
CA TYR A 534 15.79 20.98 -8.16
C TYR A 534 15.40 22.31 -8.82
N ASN A 535 16.34 23.00 -9.47
CA ASN A 535 16.06 24.31 -10.07
C ASN A 535 15.09 24.24 -11.26
N SER A 536 15.08 23.11 -11.99
CA SER A 536 14.22 22.96 -13.18
C SER A 536 12.84 22.39 -12.84
N TYR A 537 12.74 21.54 -11.80
CA TYR A 537 11.51 20.77 -11.52
C TYR A 537 11.08 20.78 -10.05
N ASN A 538 11.78 21.46 -9.14
CA ASN A 538 11.54 21.44 -7.69
C ASN A 538 11.55 20.02 -7.07
N ILE A 539 12.33 19.11 -7.65
CA ILE A 539 12.48 17.72 -7.20
C ILE A 539 13.83 17.52 -6.54
N THR A 540 13.85 16.79 -5.43
CA THR A 540 15.07 16.29 -4.79
C THR A 540 15.21 14.77 -4.97
N PRO A 541 16.44 14.25 -5.03
CA PRO A 541 16.67 12.83 -5.17
C PRO A 541 16.31 12.08 -3.88
N HIS A 542 15.93 10.82 -4.01
CA HIS A 542 15.79 9.89 -2.89
C HIS A 542 17.19 9.51 -2.36
N ASP A 543 17.37 9.44 -1.03
CA ASP A 543 18.64 9.10 -0.36
C ASP A 543 19.30 7.81 -0.89
N TYR A 544 18.52 6.76 -1.14
CA TYR A 544 19.00 5.51 -1.74
C TYR A 544 19.62 5.74 -3.13
N THR A 545 19.03 6.60 -3.97
CA THR A 545 19.63 6.91 -5.28
C THR A 545 20.92 7.71 -5.12
N VAL A 546 20.96 8.63 -4.15
CA VAL A 546 22.19 9.37 -3.81
C VAL A 546 23.27 8.40 -3.35
N TYR A 547 22.95 7.48 -2.43
CA TYR A 547 23.87 6.45 -1.96
C TYR A 547 24.41 5.58 -3.10
N ARG A 548 23.53 5.14 -4.01
CA ARG A 548 23.88 4.39 -5.22
C ARG A 548 24.90 5.13 -6.07
N CYS A 549 24.65 6.41 -6.32
CA CYS A 549 25.55 7.24 -7.08
C CYS A 549 26.90 7.41 -6.37
N LEU A 550 26.91 7.64 -5.06
CA LEU A 550 28.14 7.72 -4.28
C LEU A 550 28.93 6.40 -4.33
N ALA A 551 28.27 5.25 -4.20
CA ALA A 551 28.91 3.93 -4.30
C ALA A 551 29.46 3.63 -5.70
N ASN A 552 28.85 4.17 -6.76
CA ASN A 552 29.35 4.08 -8.14
C ASN A 552 30.52 5.05 -8.39
N ILE A 553 30.51 6.22 -7.74
CA ILE A 553 31.54 7.24 -7.90
C ILE A 553 32.80 6.90 -7.10
N ILE A 554 32.64 6.44 -5.86
CA ILE A 554 33.71 6.21 -4.90
C ILE A 554 34.12 4.72 -4.97
N PRO A 555 35.36 4.41 -5.40
CA PRO A 555 35.89 3.05 -5.41
C PRO A 555 35.79 2.38 -4.04
N GLY A 556 35.59 1.06 -4.02
CA GLY A 556 35.41 0.29 -2.79
C GLY A 556 36.56 0.44 -1.78
N GLU A 557 37.80 0.53 -2.28
CA GLU A 557 39.02 0.74 -1.50
C GLU A 557 39.12 2.14 -0.86
N LEU A 558 38.41 3.13 -1.41
CA LEU A 558 38.38 4.50 -0.88
C LEU A 558 37.18 4.78 0.00
N LYS A 559 36.17 3.90 0.03
CA LYS A 559 34.85 4.19 0.62
C LYS A 559 34.93 4.67 2.07
N GLU A 560 35.79 4.07 2.89
CA GLU A 560 35.94 4.43 4.31
C GLU A 560 36.47 5.85 4.51
N HIS A 561 37.37 6.31 3.63
CA HIS A 561 37.88 7.67 3.64
C HIS A 561 36.81 8.72 3.31
N PHE A 562 35.73 8.32 2.64
CA PHE A 562 34.62 9.19 2.25
C PHE A 562 33.40 9.09 3.17
N ASN A 563 33.44 8.33 4.28
CA ASN A 563 32.28 8.18 5.16
C ASN A 563 31.66 9.53 5.58
N LYS A 564 32.48 10.54 5.92
CA LYS A 564 32.00 11.89 6.26
C LYS A 564 31.23 12.55 5.11
N VAL A 565 31.69 12.37 3.87
CA VAL A 565 31.00 12.89 2.67
C VAL A 565 29.69 12.13 2.48
N ILE A 566 29.74 10.80 2.53
CA ILE A 566 28.57 9.94 2.36
C ILE A 566 27.49 10.29 3.38
N ASP A 567 27.84 10.31 4.66
CA ASP A 567 26.92 10.61 5.76
C ASP A 567 26.28 11.99 5.58
N LYS A 568 27.07 13.01 5.17
CA LYS A 568 26.52 14.35 4.95
C LYS A 568 25.53 14.40 3.79
N PHE A 569 25.81 13.72 2.68
CA PHE A 569 24.85 13.62 1.57
C PHE A 569 23.54 12.95 2.00
N LEU A 570 23.62 11.83 2.73
CA LEU A 570 22.43 11.13 3.22
C LEU A 570 21.66 11.95 4.26
N GLU A 571 22.36 12.70 5.12
CA GLU A 571 21.75 13.63 6.07
C GLU A 571 21.00 14.75 5.35
N VAL A 572 21.57 15.32 4.29
CA VAL A 572 20.95 16.40 3.50
C VAL A 572 19.70 15.87 2.79
N PHE A 573 19.78 14.73 2.11
CA PHE A 573 18.68 14.18 1.30
C PHE A 573 17.79 13.20 2.07
N ASN A 574 17.59 13.45 3.36
CA ASN A 574 16.87 12.56 4.27
C ASN A 574 15.33 12.65 4.17
N LEU A 575 14.80 13.60 3.40
CA LEU A 575 13.38 13.74 3.10
C LEU A 575 13.15 13.60 1.59
N PHE A 576 12.17 12.79 1.26
CA PHE A 576 11.67 12.59 -0.10
C PHE A 576 10.16 12.58 0.01
N ASP A 577 9.44 13.27 -0.88
CA ASP A 577 7.98 13.27 -0.81
C ASP A 577 7.49 11.81 -0.83
N GLY A 578 6.68 11.40 0.15
CA GLY A 578 6.30 9.99 0.35
C GLY A 578 7.16 9.21 1.36
N THR A 579 8.23 9.79 1.89
CA THR A 579 9.04 9.26 3.00
C THR A 579 8.67 9.99 4.29
N ILE A 580 7.70 9.46 5.04
CA ILE A 580 7.36 10.01 6.36
C ILE A 580 8.29 9.36 7.39
N GLY A 581 9.17 10.14 8.03
CA GLY A 581 9.95 9.68 9.20
C GLY A 581 11.30 8.98 8.93
N LYS A 582 12.01 9.28 7.84
CA LYS A 582 13.33 8.70 7.46
C LYS A 582 13.37 7.16 7.31
N HIS A 583 12.26 6.44 7.57
CA HIS A 583 12.21 4.98 7.67
C HIS A 583 10.89 4.33 7.19
N TYR A 584 9.97 5.06 6.55
CA TYR A 584 8.71 4.45 6.08
C TYR A 584 8.90 3.67 4.78
N ILE A 585 9.37 2.43 4.93
CA ILE A 585 8.83 1.33 4.14
C ILE A 585 7.82 0.66 5.05
N GLU A 586 6.54 0.91 4.80
CA GLU A 586 5.48 0.30 5.59
C GLU A 586 5.42 -1.19 5.26
N GLU A 587 5.80 -2.02 6.22
CA GLU A 587 5.51 -3.44 6.16
C GLU A 587 3.98 -3.58 6.14
N GLY A 588 3.42 -3.98 5.00
CA GLY A 588 1.97 -3.93 4.76
C GLY A 588 1.53 -3.18 3.51
N CYS A 589 2.38 -2.31 2.93
CA CYS A 589 2.02 -1.58 1.71
C CYS A 589 1.93 -2.51 0.49
N ILE A 590 0.86 -2.36 -0.30
CA ILE A 590 0.62 -3.19 -1.50
C ILE A 590 1.59 -2.93 -2.67
N SER A 591 2.25 -1.76 -2.67
CA SER A 591 3.22 -1.41 -3.71
C SER A 591 4.58 -2.07 -3.47
N GLY A 592 4.84 -2.53 -2.23
CA GLY A 592 6.14 -3.01 -1.81
C GLY A 592 7.19 -1.89 -1.74
N PRO A 593 8.37 -2.19 -1.17
CA PRO A 593 9.41 -1.19 -0.89
C PRO A 593 9.97 -0.49 -2.13
N PHE A 594 9.93 -1.16 -3.29
CA PHE A 594 10.51 -0.61 -4.51
C PHE A 594 9.62 0.42 -5.20
N LEU A 595 8.30 0.31 -5.07
CA LEU A 595 7.34 1.21 -5.72
C LEU A 595 6.68 2.17 -4.73
N GLN A 596 6.62 1.83 -3.44
CA GLN A 596 5.98 2.65 -2.41
C GLN A 596 6.46 4.12 -2.44
N PRO A 597 7.77 4.45 -2.55
CA PRO A 597 8.21 5.84 -2.59
C PRO A 597 7.59 6.66 -3.73
N PHE A 598 7.19 6.01 -4.82
CA PHE A 598 6.60 6.64 -5.99
C PHE A 598 5.07 6.54 -6.02
N SER A 599 4.45 5.75 -5.13
CA SER A 599 3.00 5.53 -5.12
C SER A 599 2.24 6.30 -4.04
N VAL A 600 2.92 7.03 -3.17
CA VAL A 600 2.31 7.91 -2.16
C VAL A 600 2.95 9.30 -2.20
N SER A 601 2.27 10.33 -1.71
CA SER A 601 2.78 11.71 -1.65
C SER A 601 2.24 12.42 -0.41
N CYS A 602 3.10 12.73 0.56
CA CYS A 602 2.67 13.46 1.74
C CYS A 602 2.41 14.94 1.44
N SER A 603 2.96 15.46 0.34
CA SER A 603 2.76 16.86 -0.07
C SER A 603 1.28 17.24 -0.33
N ILE A 604 0.41 16.26 -0.60
CA ILE A 604 -1.02 16.51 -0.86
C ILE A 604 -1.84 16.78 0.41
N SER A 605 -1.34 16.45 1.60
CA SER A 605 -2.13 16.44 2.84
C SER A 605 -2.74 17.80 3.17
N LYS A 606 -2.01 18.88 2.89
CA LYS A 606 -2.48 20.24 3.16
C LYS A 606 -3.72 20.60 2.32
N THR A 607 -3.64 20.41 1.00
CA THR A 607 -4.76 20.70 0.09
C THR A 607 -5.98 19.84 0.41
N LEU A 608 -5.74 18.56 0.73
CA LEU A 608 -6.77 17.65 1.16
C LEU A 608 -7.46 18.15 2.44
N ALA A 609 -6.69 18.42 3.51
CA ALA A 609 -7.22 18.89 4.79
C ALA A 609 -8.07 20.16 4.65
N VAL A 610 -7.62 21.13 3.83
CA VAL A 610 -8.36 22.37 3.55
C VAL A 610 -9.70 22.09 2.86
N GLY A 611 -9.76 21.12 1.95
CA GLY A 611 -11.02 20.76 1.30
C GLY A 611 -11.95 19.93 2.18
N ILE A 612 -11.40 19.04 3.02
CA ILE A 612 -12.20 18.23 3.97
C ILE A 612 -12.80 19.11 5.08
N SER A 613 -12.11 20.17 5.53
CA SER A 613 -12.62 21.06 6.58
C SER A 613 -13.86 21.86 6.14
N GLN A 614 -14.07 22.03 4.83
CA GLN A 614 -15.28 22.60 4.25
C GLN A 614 -16.36 21.51 4.11
N GLN A 615 -16.99 21.16 5.23
CA GLN A 615 -17.88 19.98 5.30
C GLN A 615 -19.27 20.19 4.70
N SER A 616 -19.74 21.43 4.64
CA SER A 616 -21.07 21.76 4.12
C SER A 616 -20.95 22.58 2.84
N ILE A 617 -21.95 22.42 1.98
CA ILE A 617 -22.10 23.25 0.78
C ILE A 617 -23.46 23.94 0.83
N GLU A 618 -23.43 25.24 0.61
CA GLU A 618 -24.63 26.01 0.31
C GLU A 618 -24.80 25.99 -1.21
N LEU A 619 -25.94 25.52 -1.68
CA LEU A 619 -26.24 25.44 -3.11
C LEU A 619 -27.57 26.14 -3.41
N PRO A 620 -27.69 26.80 -4.57
CA PRO A 620 -28.99 27.06 -5.14
C PRO A 620 -29.68 25.71 -5.40
N LEU A 621 -30.89 25.55 -4.87
CA LEU A 621 -31.61 24.27 -4.89
C LEU A 621 -31.97 23.74 -6.28
N LYS A 622 -31.98 24.61 -7.30
CA LYS A 622 -32.44 24.33 -8.66
C LYS A 622 -31.83 23.04 -9.24
N GLY A 623 -32.60 21.96 -9.26
CA GLY A 623 -32.23 20.65 -9.82
C GLY A 623 -31.16 19.85 -9.04
N SER A 624 -30.52 20.44 -8.03
CA SER A 624 -29.45 19.78 -7.26
C SER A 624 -30.00 18.68 -6.35
N VAL A 625 -31.12 18.93 -5.66
CA VAL A 625 -31.74 17.98 -4.72
C VAL A 625 -32.26 16.72 -5.41
N LEU A 626 -32.77 16.83 -6.64
CA LEU A 626 -33.25 15.67 -7.41
C LEU A 626 -32.15 14.65 -7.68
N LYS A 627 -30.89 15.09 -7.81
CA LYS A 627 -29.75 14.17 -7.99
C LYS A 627 -29.52 13.32 -6.75
N TRP A 628 -29.65 13.91 -5.57
CA TRP A 628 -29.50 13.21 -4.29
C TRP A 628 -30.66 12.24 -4.03
N ILE A 629 -31.90 12.65 -4.28
CA ILE A 629 -33.09 11.78 -4.15
C ILE A 629 -32.91 10.50 -4.98
N LYS A 630 -32.43 10.61 -6.23
CA LYS A 630 -32.20 9.45 -7.11
C LYS A 630 -31.13 8.48 -6.59
N THR A 631 -30.25 8.91 -5.69
CA THR A 631 -29.18 8.06 -5.13
C THR A 631 -29.60 7.26 -3.91
N ALA A 632 -30.80 7.48 -3.38
CA ALA A 632 -31.30 6.75 -2.21
C ALA A 632 -31.39 5.24 -2.46
N LYS A 633 -30.96 4.45 -1.47
CA LYS A 633 -30.91 2.98 -1.51
C LYS A 633 -31.79 2.30 -0.46
N SER A 634 -32.18 3.00 0.60
CA SER A 634 -32.91 2.45 1.75
C SER A 634 -34.09 3.31 2.21
N SER A 635 -33.94 4.64 2.29
CA SER A 635 -35.04 5.50 2.74
C SER A 635 -34.88 6.96 2.31
N ILE A 636 -36.02 7.63 2.20
CA ILE A 636 -36.13 9.08 2.07
C ILE A 636 -37.18 9.56 3.07
N ASP A 637 -36.76 10.35 4.04
CA ASP A 637 -37.65 10.97 5.03
C ASP A 637 -37.73 12.47 4.76
N ILE A 638 -38.94 12.96 4.49
CA ILE A 638 -39.19 14.36 4.12
C ILE A 638 -40.03 15.02 5.20
N MET A 639 -39.58 16.17 5.69
CA MET A 639 -40.38 17.08 6.52
C MET A 639 -40.63 18.35 5.75
N THR A 640 -41.90 18.73 5.61
CA THR A 640 -42.25 19.94 4.88
C THR A 640 -43.47 20.64 5.45
N TRP A 641 -43.42 21.97 5.44
CA TRP A 641 -44.53 22.81 5.87
C TRP A 641 -45.62 22.93 4.80
N VAL A 642 -45.24 23.04 3.52
CA VAL A 642 -46.14 23.15 2.36
C VAL A 642 -45.78 22.11 1.31
N LEU A 643 -46.78 21.43 0.76
CA LEU A 643 -46.65 20.43 -0.30
C LEU A 643 -47.31 20.92 -1.59
N SER A 644 -46.55 21.05 -2.67
CA SER A 644 -47.07 21.42 -4.00
C SER A 644 -46.23 20.80 -5.13
N VAL A 645 -46.54 19.55 -5.46
CA VAL A 645 -45.78 18.74 -6.41
C VAL A 645 -46.64 18.02 -7.46
N TYR A 646 -47.96 18.28 -7.48
CA TYR A 646 -48.90 17.66 -8.41
C TYR A 646 -48.53 17.87 -9.89
N ASP A 647 -47.81 18.94 -10.24
CA ASP A 647 -47.36 19.27 -11.60
C ASP A 647 -45.83 19.18 -11.75
N PHE A 648 -45.13 18.47 -10.85
CA PHE A 648 -43.67 18.37 -10.83
C PHE A 648 -43.13 16.99 -11.23
N ASP A 649 -43.17 16.70 -12.53
CA ASP A 649 -42.79 15.40 -13.09
C ASP A 649 -41.38 14.92 -12.73
N GLU A 650 -40.42 15.83 -12.65
CA GLU A 650 -39.02 15.50 -12.42
C GLU A 650 -38.77 14.97 -11.00
N LEU A 651 -39.47 15.54 -10.00
CA LEU A 651 -39.44 15.06 -8.62
C LEU A 651 -40.11 13.70 -8.49
N VAL A 652 -41.29 13.53 -9.08
CA VAL A 652 -42.00 12.25 -9.04
C VAL A 652 -41.18 11.15 -9.70
N LYS A 653 -40.55 11.43 -10.86
CA LYS A 653 -39.60 10.49 -11.50
C LYS A 653 -38.40 10.18 -10.60
N ALA A 654 -37.88 11.17 -9.85
CA ALA A 654 -36.76 10.97 -8.93
C ALA A 654 -37.16 10.06 -7.74
N LEU A 655 -38.32 10.33 -7.12
CA LEU A 655 -38.85 9.51 -6.02
C LEU A 655 -39.20 8.09 -6.49
N LYS A 656 -39.80 7.95 -7.67
CA LYS A 656 -40.08 6.64 -8.28
C LYS A 656 -38.78 5.85 -8.50
N LYS A 657 -37.71 6.53 -8.94
CA LYS A 657 -36.40 5.89 -9.08
C LYS A 657 -35.82 5.41 -7.75
N ALA A 658 -36.02 6.16 -6.68
CA ALA A 658 -35.64 5.72 -5.33
C ALA A 658 -36.44 4.47 -4.90
N CYS A 659 -37.75 4.42 -5.17
CA CYS A 659 -38.58 3.25 -4.93
C CYS A 659 -38.11 2.01 -5.71
N GLU A 660 -37.72 2.17 -6.98
CA GLU A 660 -37.11 1.09 -7.78
C GLU A 660 -35.81 0.56 -7.17
N ASN A 661 -35.10 1.38 -6.38
CA ASN A 661 -33.92 0.98 -5.62
C ASN A 661 -34.26 0.38 -4.23
N ASN A 662 -35.53 0.06 -3.96
CA ASN A 662 -36.07 -0.41 -2.68
C ASN A 662 -36.02 0.62 -1.52
N ALA A 663 -35.87 1.92 -1.81
CA ALA A 663 -35.95 2.94 -0.78
C ALA A 663 -37.41 3.19 -0.35
N LYS A 664 -37.69 3.24 0.95
CA LYS A 664 -39.01 3.65 1.48
C LYS A 664 -39.10 5.16 1.60
N ILE A 665 -40.25 5.75 1.26
CA ILE A 665 -40.44 7.19 1.28
C ILE A 665 -41.46 7.55 2.36
N ARG A 666 -41.07 8.41 3.31
CA ARG A 666 -41.92 8.90 4.40
C ARG A 666 -42.04 10.41 4.31
N ILE A 667 -43.27 10.93 4.20
CA ILE A 667 -43.54 12.38 4.16
C ILE A 667 -44.30 12.81 5.41
N LEU A 668 -43.69 13.68 6.21
CA LEU A 668 -44.29 14.28 7.38
C LEU A 668 -44.71 15.72 7.04
N LEU A 669 -46.02 15.97 7.05
CA LEU A 669 -46.63 17.26 6.72
C LEU A 669 -46.87 18.09 7.98
N GLY A 670 -46.55 19.38 7.89
CA GLY A 670 -46.98 20.39 8.86
C GLY A 670 -48.31 21.05 8.47
N LYS A 671 -48.84 21.88 9.37
CA LYS A 671 -50.14 22.56 9.19
C LYS A 671 -50.17 23.67 8.13
N GLY A 672 -49.04 23.95 7.47
CA GLY A 672 -48.99 24.96 6.40
C GLY A 672 -49.86 24.64 5.20
N ILE A 673 -50.21 23.37 5.00
CA ILE A 673 -51.19 22.93 4.00
C ILE A 673 -52.60 23.48 4.25
N PHE A 674 -52.90 23.95 5.47
CA PHE A 674 -54.18 24.54 5.86
C PHE A 674 -54.14 26.07 5.89
N SER A 675 -53.13 26.71 5.29
CA SER A 675 -53.03 28.18 5.29
C SER A 675 -54.21 28.85 4.58
N ASP A 676 -54.71 28.22 3.53
CA ASP A 676 -55.87 28.61 2.75
C ASP A 676 -56.43 27.41 1.95
N GLU A 677 -57.62 27.57 1.35
CA GLU A 677 -58.27 26.50 0.57
C GLU A 677 -57.45 26.06 -0.65
N ASN A 678 -56.70 26.96 -1.28
CA ASN A 678 -55.90 26.63 -2.44
C ASN A 678 -54.70 25.77 -2.05
N ALA A 679 -54.02 26.10 -0.94
CA ALA A 679 -52.94 25.30 -0.37
C ALA A 679 -53.41 23.87 -0.04
N LEU A 680 -54.61 23.74 0.56
CA LEU A 680 -55.21 22.44 0.88
C LEU A 680 -55.49 21.64 -0.40
N ASN A 681 -56.17 22.25 -1.38
CA ASN A 681 -56.49 21.60 -2.65
C ASN A 681 -55.24 21.14 -3.42
N ILE A 682 -54.18 21.94 -3.40
CA ILE A 682 -52.89 21.62 -4.01
C ILE A 682 -52.20 20.47 -3.28
N ALA A 683 -52.25 20.44 -1.95
CA ALA A 683 -51.67 19.36 -1.15
C ALA A 683 -52.41 18.04 -1.40
N VAL A 684 -53.74 18.04 -1.45
CA VAL A 684 -54.57 16.88 -1.80
C VAL A 684 -54.21 16.34 -3.18
N LYS A 685 -54.18 17.19 -4.21
CA LYS A 685 -53.75 16.79 -5.58
C LYS A 685 -52.33 16.24 -5.63
N SER A 686 -51.43 16.81 -4.83
CA SER A 686 -50.05 16.35 -4.73
C SER A 686 -49.96 14.96 -4.11
N LEU A 687 -50.70 14.69 -3.04
CA LEU A 687 -50.78 13.37 -2.43
C LEU A 687 -51.48 12.35 -3.33
N GLU A 688 -52.56 12.71 -4.01
CA GLU A 688 -53.23 11.86 -5.01
C GLU A 688 -52.22 11.35 -6.03
N ARG A 689 -51.46 12.28 -6.64
CA ARG A 689 -50.43 11.93 -7.61
C ARG A 689 -49.34 11.05 -7.01
N LEU A 690 -48.81 11.41 -5.83
CA LEU A 690 -47.72 10.65 -5.20
C LEU A 690 -48.17 9.23 -4.82
N PHE A 691 -49.37 9.05 -4.27
CA PHE A 691 -49.92 7.72 -3.98
C PHE A 691 -50.15 6.90 -5.24
N GLN A 692 -50.63 7.52 -6.32
CA GLN A 692 -50.82 6.87 -7.61
C GLN A 692 -49.49 6.38 -8.22
N ASP A 693 -48.46 7.24 -8.22
CA ASP A 693 -47.19 6.97 -8.91
C ASP A 693 -46.20 6.12 -8.08
N LEU A 694 -46.25 6.21 -6.75
CA LEU A 694 -45.31 5.53 -5.84
C LEU A 694 -45.92 4.32 -5.11
N GLY A 695 -47.25 4.28 -4.98
CA GLY A 695 -47.97 3.19 -4.32
C GLY A 695 -47.46 2.88 -2.91
N LYS A 696 -47.24 1.60 -2.60
CA LYS A 696 -46.80 1.11 -1.28
C LYS A 696 -45.40 1.58 -0.85
N CYS A 697 -44.65 2.23 -1.74
CA CYS A 697 -43.36 2.81 -1.40
C CYS A 697 -43.49 4.07 -0.52
N LEU A 698 -44.66 4.73 -0.57
CA LEU A 698 -44.91 5.99 0.12
C LEU A 698 -45.79 5.80 1.35
N GLU A 699 -45.37 6.42 2.46
CA GLU A 699 -46.20 6.69 3.62
C GLU A 699 -46.25 8.20 3.85
N ALA A 700 -47.41 8.73 4.20
CA ALA A 700 -47.59 10.14 4.57
C ALA A 700 -48.29 10.26 5.92
N ARG A 701 -47.85 11.23 6.73
CA ARG A 701 -48.46 11.55 8.03
C ARG A 701 -48.61 13.05 8.23
N LEU A 702 -49.63 13.45 8.98
CA LEU A 702 -49.88 14.83 9.39
C LEU A 702 -49.51 15.02 10.86
N TYR A 703 -48.62 15.98 11.14
CA TYR A 703 -48.29 16.36 12.51
C TYR A 703 -49.20 17.49 13.01
N GLU A 704 -50.06 17.17 13.98
CA GLU A 704 -51.12 18.08 14.43
C GLU A 704 -50.88 18.77 15.77
N LYS A 705 -49.93 18.29 16.58
CA LYS A 705 -49.76 18.78 17.95
C LYS A 705 -49.24 20.21 18.01
N GLU A 706 -48.23 20.51 17.19
CA GLU A 706 -47.56 21.83 17.16
C GLU A 706 -47.27 22.27 15.71
N GLN A 707 -46.70 23.46 15.52
CA GLN A 707 -46.32 23.96 14.20
C GLN A 707 -45.01 23.33 13.70
N LEU A 708 -45.11 22.28 12.88
CA LEU A 708 -43.98 21.69 12.17
C LEU A 708 -43.52 22.57 10.99
N HIS A 709 -42.70 23.59 11.25
CA HIS A 709 -42.17 24.47 10.18
C HIS A 709 -40.87 23.94 9.53
N ALA A 710 -40.50 22.69 9.80
CA ALA A 710 -39.27 22.08 9.29
C ALA A 710 -39.32 21.84 7.77
N LYS A 711 -38.15 21.96 7.14
CA LYS A 711 -37.95 21.92 5.69
C LYS A 711 -36.67 21.15 5.39
N MET A 712 -36.80 19.84 5.31
CA MET A 712 -35.64 18.96 5.18
C MET A 712 -35.97 17.63 4.51
N ILE A 713 -34.92 17.04 3.93
CA ILE A 713 -34.93 15.75 3.27
C ILE A 713 -33.74 14.97 3.83
N LEU A 714 -34.02 13.84 4.47
CA LEU A 714 -33.05 12.90 4.98
C LEU A 714 -32.99 11.69 4.05
N ILE A 715 -31.80 11.34 3.57
CA ILE A 715 -31.57 10.28 2.59
C ILE A 715 -30.71 9.19 3.24
N ASP A 716 -31.24 7.96 3.27
CA ASP A 716 -30.64 6.74 3.82
C ASP A 716 -30.16 6.86 5.28
N GLY A 717 -30.60 7.90 5.99
CA GLY A 717 -30.04 8.28 7.29
C GLY A 717 -28.56 8.66 7.22
N ILE A 718 -28.02 9.04 6.05
CA ILE A 718 -26.59 9.38 5.82
C ILE A 718 -26.41 10.81 5.36
N THR A 719 -27.36 11.36 4.59
CA THR A 719 -27.32 12.73 4.08
C THR A 719 -28.55 13.49 4.53
N LEU A 720 -28.34 14.66 5.11
CA LEU A 720 -29.40 15.62 5.44
C LEU A 720 -29.30 16.82 4.50
N ILE A 721 -30.41 17.17 3.88
CA ILE A 721 -30.59 18.40 3.12
C ILE A 721 -31.61 19.25 3.88
N GLN A 722 -31.22 20.43 4.36
CA GLN A 722 -32.11 21.33 5.09
C GLN A 722 -31.98 22.76 4.58
N GLY A 723 -33.04 23.57 4.67
CA GLY A 723 -32.98 24.94 4.17
C GLY A 723 -34.30 25.69 4.25
N SER A 724 -34.42 26.73 3.42
CA SER A 724 -35.62 27.58 3.35
C SER A 724 -36.75 26.98 2.49
N PHE A 725 -36.48 25.89 1.77
CA PHE A 725 -37.35 25.34 0.74
C PHE A 725 -38.50 24.49 1.27
N ASN A 726 -39.72 24.79 0.83
CA ASN A 726 -40.83 23.85 0.94
C ASN A 726 -40.72 22.76 -0.15
N LEU A 727 -41.45 21.66 0.00
CA LEU A 727 -41.54 20.65 -1.06
C LEU A 727 -42.54 21.13 -2.12
N THR A 728 -42.14 22.14 -2.86
CA THR A 728 -42.91 22.73 -3.96
C THR A 728 -42.08 22.80 -5.23
N LYS A 729 -42.75 22.71 -6.39
CA LYS A 729 -42.09 22.92 -7.69
C LYS A 729 -41.34 24.25 -7.71
N ALA A 730 -42.00 25.33 -7.31
CA ALA A 730 -41.42 26.67 -7.30
C ALA A 730 -40.16 26.77 -6.43
N ALA A 731 -40.17 26.21 -5.21
CA ALA A 731 -39.01 26.21 -4.32
C ALA A 731 -37.82 25.43 -4.90
N LEU A 732 -38.09 24.32 -5.59
CA LEU A 732 -37.04 23.45 -6.14
C LEU A 732 -36.57 23.84 -7.56
N THR A 733 -37.24 24.77 -8.25
CA THR A 733 -36.89 25.16 -9.64
C THR A 733 -36.76 26.66 -9.88
N SER A 734 -37.61 27.52 -9.32
CA SER A 734 -37.69 28.94 -9.70
C SER A 734 -37.19 29.88 -8.61
N ASN A 735 -37.59 29.65 -7.36
CA ASN A 735 -37.32 30.53 -6.23
C ASN A 735 -35.82 30.59 -5.90
N LYS A 736 -35.42 31.68 -5.25
CA LYS A 736 -34.10 31.80 -4.62
C LYS A 736 -34.20 31.21 -3.21
N GLU A 737 -33.91 29.93 -3.13
CA GLU A 737 -33.84 29.19 -1.86
C GLU A 737 -32.39 28.77 -1.59
N SER A 738 -32.02 28.66 -0.32
CA SER A 738 -30.76 28.05 0.09
C SER A 738 -31.00 26.68 0.72
N ALA A 739 -30.11 25.74 0.42
CA ALA A 739 -30.03 24.46 1.10
C ALA A 739 -28.60 24.20 1.57
N LEU A 740 -28.51 23.67 2.78
CA LEU A 740 -27.32 23.12 3.37
C LEU A 740 -27.36 21.59 3.26
N ILE A 741 -26.30 21.01 2.72
CA ILE A 741 -26.11 19.55 2.69
C ILE A 741 -25.13 19.16 3.79
N ILE A 742 -25.56 18.25 4.66
CA ILE A 742 -24.81 17.76 5.81
C ILE A 742 -24.65 16.24 5.67
N MET A 743 -23.41 15.77 5.82
CA MET A 743 -23.03 14.34 5.79
C MET A 743 -22.37 13.86 7.08
N LYS A 744 -22.30 14.73 8.12
CA LYS A 744 -21.73 14.39 9.42
C LYS A 744 -22.67 13.43 10.17
N PRO A 745 -22.28 12.17 10.45
CA PRO A 745 -23.21 11.17 10.96
C PRO A 745 -23.87 11.53 12.30
N GLU A 746 -23.18 12.26 13.18
CA GLU A 746 -23.74 12.72 14.46
C GLU A 746 -24.96 13.64 14.27
N GLU A 747 -24.84 14.62 13.36
CA GLU A 747 -25.93 15.57 13.08
C GLU A 747 -27.10 14.87 12.37
N VAL A 748 -26.78 14.01 11.40
CA VAL A 748 -27.77 13.23 10.66
C VAL A 748 -28.53 12.28 11.59
N LYS A 749 -27.84 11.64 12.54
CA LYS A 749 -28.44 10.77 13.55
C LYS A 749 -29.43 11.54 14.43
N LYS A 750 -29.01 12.69 14.98
CA LYS A 750 -29.87 13.53 15.83
C LYS A 750 -31.16 13.93 15.11
N ILE A 751 -31.06 14.33 13.85
CA ILE A 751 -32.23 14.72 13.04
C ILE A 751 -33.10 13.52 12.66
N SER A 752 -32.50 12.36 12.40
CA SER A 752 -33.24 11.11 12.16
C SER A 752 -34.04 10.66 13.38
N GLU A 753 -33.46 10.77 14.58
CA GLU A 753 -34.14 10.49 15.85
C GLU A 753 -35.34 11.42 16.06
N GLU A 754 -35.16 12.72 15.82
CA GLU A 754 -36.25 13.70 15.89
C GLU A 754 -37.35 13.43 14.86
N PHE A 755 -36.99 13.10 13.61
CA PHE A 755 -38.00 12.69 12.62
C PHE A 755 -38.83 11.51 13.10
N ASN A 756 -38.18 10.46 13.61
CA ASN A 756 -38.87 9.25 14.06
C ASN A 756 -39.78 9.53 15.26
N LYS A 757 -39.38 10.41 16.18
CA LYS A 757 -40.22 10.88 17.29
C LYS A 757 -41.49 11.56 16.74
N LEU A 758 -41.32 12.59 15.90
CA LEU A 758 -42.44 13.33 15.31
C LEU A 758 -43.34 12.44 14.45
N TRP A 759 -42.75 11.51 13.70
CA TRP A 759 -43.45 10.53 12.87
C TRP A 759 -44.39 9.64 13.70
N ASN A 760 -43.92 9.17 14.86
CA ASN A 760 -44.70 8.32 15.76
C ASN A 760 -45.85 9.07 16.44
N GLU A 761 -45.73 10.39 16.58
CA GLU A 761 -46.77 11.26 17.15
C GLU A 761 -47.78 11.77 16.11
N ALA A 762 -47.48 11.62 14.83
CA ALA A 762 -48.29 12.11 13.71
C ALA A 762 -49.38 11.12 13.27
N LYS A 763 -50.48 11.64 12.73
CA LYS A 763 -51.60 10.83 12.24
C LYS A 763 -51.34 10.33 10.81
N PRO A 764 -51.65 9.05 10.49
CA PRO A 764 -51.52 8.53 9.15
C PRO A 764 -52.50 9.17 8.17
N ILE A 765 -52.02 9.47 6.96
CA ILE A 765 -52.83 9.86 5.82
C ILE A 765 -52.93 8.63 4.92
N THR A 766 -54.09 7.97 4.93
CA THR A 766 -54.34 6.74 4.15
C THR A 766 -54.96 7.04 2.80
N LYS A 767 -55.70 8.15 2.70
CA LYS A 767 -56.29 8.68 1.48
C LYS A 767 -56.09 10.20 1.44
N PRO A 768 -55.94 10.82 0.26
CA PRO A 768 -55.78 12.26 0.14
C PRO A 768 -56.88 13.08 0.83
N ASN A 769 -58.12 12.58 0.83
CA ASN A 769 -59.26 13.21 1.50
C ASN A 769 -59.22 13.14 3.03
N ASP A 770 -58.29 12.41 3.64
CA ASP A 770 -58.12 12.44 5.11
C ASP A 770 -57.69 13.85 5.58
N LEU A 771 -57.12 14.67 4.68
CA LEU A 771 -56.79 16.07 4.95
C LEU A 771 -58.00 17.00 5.02
N THR A 772 -59.14 16.65 4.39
CA THR A 772 -60.32 17.54 4.36
C THR A 772 -61.27 17.33 5.55
N GLN A 773 -60.92 16.41 6.46
CA GLN A 773 -61.66 16.14 7.71
C GLN A 773 -61.18 17.02 8.89
N HIS A 774 -60.27 17.95 8.61
CA HIS A 774 -59.63 18.88 9.54
C HIS A 774 -59.87 20.31 9.09
#